data_AF-A0A9Q0GC08-F1
#
_entry.id   AF-A0A9Q0GC08-F1
#
_cell.length_a   1.000
_cell.length_b   1.000
_cell.length_c   1.000
_cell.angle_alpha   90.00
_cell.angle_beta   90.00
_cell.angle_gamma   90.00
#
_symmetry.space_group_name_H-M   'P 1'
#
loop_
_entity.id
_entity.type
_entity.pdbx_description
1 polymer ?
#
loop_
_entity_poly.entity_id
_entity_poly.type
_entity_poly.pdbx_seq_one_letter_code
_entity_poly.pdbx_strand_id
1 'polypeptide(L)'
;TPQPTSSTSQQHPTTTLTSNVCLSYSPLELSETISFDPKEMRRLLDGHHIAERDWLFSLIEKNELFNQVRKGGKVYVMPDVSQPFQQQREMNMKRIKHFFDKGVHKGFYTEAADSGAEAYMRNLALQEVGATEATRRARILTNHLVLHTQAPPSSYSHPTLLSADVCLSYSPPELSETISFDTKEMRRLLDAHHIAERDWLFGLIEGNELFNPVKIGGKVYVMPDLNQPFQQQREMNMKRIKYLFDKGVHMGCYTEIEPTPESYMRNIALQEVLRTYDLALGIQMAVHFFLWGSYIKFVGTKHHEKWLKATESYELQATETVATYDSSTGEFVVNTPCESAQKHMIGLAANIRDGNGKTCPNVRIADCGLKSGLNGIDNGQIWFDNVRIPRENLLNGVADVLPDGRYVAKIKDPREVSLAIAIRYALSRRAFSVTPNGPEALLLDYPSHQRRLLPLLAKTYAMTFAGNWLKVFFTKREPQSYKTVHIFSVAFKAIFSWHSMRTLQECREACGAQGMKAHNRLGLMVAESDGQLTYEGDNNLLILQVSKILLSEFLAAKKHNRPLQVFGLEHMNEPSPIIPPQLSSSILRSSQFQIAALRLRERDLLHRFASEVSLHQLRGETKDQAINLAYHLYKELSKAFTERMVLQLTIEAEEGISAGSIKEDDTFLRYGHLSAENAATVREEVTKLCSELRPHALALVSSFGIPDSFLAPIAFDWVEANSWS
;
A
#
# COMPACT_ATOMS: atom_id res chain seq x y z
N THR A 1 28.25 32.02 74.19
CA THR A 1 29.58 31.38 74.34
C THR A 1 29.36 29.89 74.53
N PRO A 2 29.95 28.96 73.75
CA PRO A 2 30.61 29.07 72.44
C PRO A 2 29.97 28.16 71.33
N GLN A 3 30.34 28.44 70.07
CA GLN A 3 30.26 27.59 68.86
C GLN A 3 31.40 26.52 68.88
N PRO A 4 31.56 25.50 67.97
CA PRO A 4 31.46 25.63 66.49
C PRO A 4 31.17 24.38 65.58
N THR A 5 31.06 24.65 64.26
CA THR A 5 31.45 23.85 63.04
C THR A 5 30.80 22.48 62.73
N SER A 6 30.63 21.98 61.50
CA SER A 6 30.48 22.43 60.09
C SER A 6 30.61 21.15 59.24
N SER A 7 29.71 20.85 58.30
CA SER A 7 30.06 20.18 57.02
C SER A 7 28.85 20.08 56.09
N THR A 8 28.87 20.92 55.06
CA THR A 8 28.09 20.83 53.83
C THR A 8 28.57 19.66 52.97
N SER A 9 27.68 18.74 52.58
CA SER A 9 27.85 17.85 51.43
C SER A 9 26.84 18.23 50.35
N GLN A 10 27.36 18.64 49.19
CA GLN A 10 26.62 18.95 47.98
C GLN A 10 25.81 17.74 47.50
N GLN A 11 24.49 17.87 47.37
CA GLN A 11 23.68 17.00 46.52
C GLN A 11 23.75 17.54 45.10
N HIS A 12 24.29 16.75 44.17
CA HIS A 12 24.18 17.00 42.74
C HIS A 12 22.71 16.84 42.29
N PRO A 13 22.17 17.72 41.44
CA PRO A 13 20.83 17.58 40.91
C PRO A 13 20.79 16.45 39.88
N THR A 14 20.02 15.39 40.17
CA THR A 14 19.60 14.39 39.19
C THR A 14 18.60 15.03 38.24
N THR A 15 19.08 15.43 37.05
CA THR A 15 18.24 15.97 35.98
C THR A 15 17.36 14.85 35.43
N THR A 16 16.11 14.81 35.90
CA THR A 16 15.10 13.87 35.39
C THR A 16 14.38 14.56 34.24
N LEU A 17 14.61 14.14 32.99
CA LEU A 17 13.83 14.57 31.83
C LEU A 17 12.57 13.70 31.73
N THR A 18 11.54 14.05 32.51
CA THR A 18 10.21 13.45 32.40
C THR A 18 9.34 14.27 31.46
N SER A 19 9.05 13.77 30.25
CA SER A 19 7.84 14.12 29.51
C SER A 19 6.77 13.06 29.79
N ASN A 20 6.19 13.08 30.99
CA ASN A 20 5.04 12.26 31.32
C ASN A 20 3.80 12.84 30.62
N VAL A 21 3.45 12.30 29.45
CA VAL A 21 2.09 12.36 28.93
C VAL A 21 1.55 10.93 28.93
N CYS A 22 1.18 10.44 30.12
CA CYS A 22 0.18 9.40 30.21
C CYS A 22 -1.14 10.04 29.77
N LEU A 23 -1.70 9.62 28.63
CA LEU A 23 -3.06 9.98 28.24
C LEU A 23 -4.03 9.36 29.25
N SER A 24 -4.33 10.08 30.33
CA SER A 24 -5.48 9.76 31.16
C SER A 24 -6.72 9.97 30.30
N TYR A 25 -7.45 8.89 30.05
CA TYR A 25 -8.76 8.94 29.41
C TYR A 25 -9.75 9.61 30.39
N SER A 26 -9.82 10.94 30.37
CA SER A 26 -10.99 11.63 30.89
C SER A 26 -12.08 11.50 29.82
N PRO A 27 -13.28 11.00 30.15
CA PRO A 27 -14.41 11.16 29.26
C PRO A 27 -14.60 12.66 29.03
N LEU A 28 -14.42 13.10 27.79
CA LEU A 28 -14.82 14.45 27.39
C LEU A 28 -16.32 14.57 27.63
N GLU A 29 -16.71 15.37 28.63
CA GLU A 29 -18.05 15.95 28.68
C GLU A 29 -18.15 16.94 27.51
N LEU A 30 -18.60 16.44 26.36
CA LEU A 30 -18.96 17.26 25.21
C LEU A 30 -20.21 18.07 25.58
N SER A 31 -20.01 19.34 25.95
CA SER A 31 -21.09 20.33 25.95
C SER A 31 -21.51 20.57 24.50
N GLU A 32 -22.80 20.33 24.23
CA GLU A 32 -23.47 20.29 22.90
C GLU A 32 -23.40 18.93 22.19
N THR A 33 -23.93 17.89 22.84
CA THR A 33 -24.31 16.64 22.17
C THR A 33 -25.50 16.86 21.25
N ILE A 34 -25.30 16.69 19.94
CA ILE A 34 -26.36 16.14 19.09
C ILE A 34 -26.60 14.71 19.60
N SER A 35 -27.60 14.57 20.47
CA SER A 35 -28.00 13.28 21.03
C SER A 35 -28.84 12.54 20.00
N PHE A 36 -28.22 11.62 19.26
CA PHE A 36 -28.96 10.60 18.51
C PHE A 36 -29.39 9.50 19.47
N ASP A 37 -30.68 9.11 19.47
CA ASP A 37 -31.10 7.90 20.16
C ASP A 37 -30.49 6.69 19.43
N PRO A 38 -29.60 5.91 20.06
CA PRO A 38 -29.00 4.73 19.45
C PRO A 38 -30.04 3.71 18.96
N LYS A 39 -31.21 3.65 19.60
CA LYS A 39 -32.32 2.78 19.18
C LYS A 39 -32.97 3.27 17.89
N GLU A 40 -33.11 4.57 17.72
CA GLU A 40 -33.68 5.15 16.51
C GLU A 40 -32.69 5.06 15.35
N MET A 41 -31.40 5.29 15.59
CA MET A 41 -30.35 5.01 14.60
C MET A 41 -30.33 3.53 14.21
N ARG A 42 -30.50 2.62 15.17
CA ARG A 42 -30.59 1.19 14.91
C ARG A 42 -31.83 0.83 14.08
N ARG A 43 -32.98 1.46 14.32
CA ARG A 43 -34.17 1.31 13.48
C ARG A 43 -33.97 1.82 12.06
N LEU A 44 -33.32 2.96 11.90
CA LEU A 44 -33.02 3.54 10.59
C LEU A 44 -32.04 2.66 9.79
N LEU A 45 -31.07 2.02 10.45
CA LEU A 45 -30.08 1.15 9.82
C LEU A 45 -30.60 -0.28 9.57
N ASP A 46 -31.30 -0.87 10.55
CA ASP A 46 -31.67 -2.28 10.53
C ASP A 46 -33.13 -2.53 10.07
N GLY A 47 -33.91 -1.45 9.87
CA GLY A 47 -35.30 -1.52 9.45
C GLY A 47 -36.20 -2.26 10.45
N HIS A 48 -37.18 -3.00 9.95
CA HIS A 48 -38.19 -3.69 10.76
C HIS A 48 -37.76 -5.07 11.30
N HIS A 49 -36.50 -5.50 11.11
CA HIS A 49 -36.04 -6.89 11.37
C HIS A 49 -35.01 -7.02 12.49
N ILE A 50 -35.03 -6.10 13.45
CA ILE A 50 -34.09 -6.05 14.58
C ILE A 50 -34.18 -7.35 15.42
N ALA A 51 -35.38 -7.87 15.66
CA ALA A 51 -35.59 -9.05 16.49
C ALA A 51 -34.99 -10.32 15.85
N GLU A 52 -35.15 -10.46 14.53
CA GLU A 52 -34.59 -11.57 13.76
C GLU A 52 -33.05 -11.51 13.72
N ARG A 53 -32.46 -10.31 13.57
CA ARG A 53 -31.00 -10.11 13.61
C ARG A 53 -30.44 -10.36 15.01
N ASP A 54 -31.10 -9.87 16.08
CA ASP A 54 -30.70 -10.12 17.47
C ASP A 54 -30.75 -11.62 17.82
N TRP A 55 -31.78 -12.32 17.33
CA TRP A 55 -31.87 -13.77 17.47
C TRP A 55 -30.72 -14.49 16.76
N LEU A 56 -30.38 -14.09 15.53
CA LEU A 56 -29.28 -14.68 14.76
C LEU A 56 -27.92 -14.42 15.43
N PHE A 57 -27.65 -13.20 15.90
CA PHE A 57 -26.43 -12.90 16.67
C PHE A 57 -26.34 -13.74 17.94
N SER A 58 -27.44 -13.86 18.70
CA SER A 58 -27.50 -14.74 19.86
C SER A 58 -27.22 -16.21 19.50
N LEU A 59 -27.67 -16.68 18.33
CA LEU A 59 -27.41 -18.05 17.88
C LEU A 59 -25.92 -18.29 17.58
N ILE A 60 -25.25 -17.29 16.99
CA ILE A 60 -23.82 -17.31 16.69
C ILE A 60 -22.99 -17.26 17.98
N GLU A 61 -23.28 -16.32 18.88
CA GLU A 61 -22.55 -16.10 20.13
C GLU A 61 -22.62 -17.30 21.10
N LYS A 62 -23.70 -18.08 21.04
CA LYS A 62 -23.92 -19.22 21.95
C LYS A 62 -23.41 -20.55 21.41
N ASN A 63 -22.85 -20.59 20.20
CA ASN A 63 -22.48 -21.84 19.56
C ASN A 63 -20.96 -21.97 19.35
N GLU A 64 -20.42 -23.12 19.77
CA GLU A 64 -18.98 -23.45 19.72
C GLU A 64 -18.43 -23.69 18.30
N LEU A 65 -19.30 -23.86 17.30
CA LEU A 65 -18.91 -23.88 15.88
C LEU A 65 -18.33 -22.54 15.42
N PHE A 66 -18.66 -21.45 16.12
CA PHE A 66 -18.11 -20.14 15.89
C PHE A 66 -16.98 -19.91 16.88
N ASN A 67 -15.84 -19.45 16.38
CA ASN A 67 -14.68 -19.24 17.22
C ASN A 67 -14.93 -18.02 18.13
N GLN A 68 -14.85 -18.27 19.44
CA GLN A 68 -15.17 -17.29 20.49
C GLN A 68 -13.90 -16.92 21.24
N VAL A 69 -13.53 -15.65 21.20
CA VAL A 69 -12.44 -15.09 22.00
C VAL A 69 -13.05 -14.34 23.17
N ARG A 70 -12.72 -14.76 24.40
CA ARG A 70 -13.19 -14.10 25.63
C ARG A 70 -12.09 -13.18 26.16
N LYS A 71 -12.34 -11.87 26.18
CA LYS A 71 -11.37 -10.88 26.68
C LYS A 71 -12.09 -9.76 27.43
N GLY A 72 -11.64 -9.45 28.65
CA GLY A 72 -12.20 -8.38 29.47
C GLY A 72 -13.70 -8.52 29.78
N GLY A 73 -14.19 -9.75 29.98
CA GLY A 73 -15.61 -10.02 30.24
C GLY A 73 -16.52 -9.95 29.00
N LYS A 74 -15.97 -9.69 27.80
CA LYS A 74 -16.71 -9.68 26.53
C LYS A 74 -16.40 -10.92 25.70
N VAL A 75 -17.38 -11.36 24.90
CA VAL A 75 -17.24 -12.44 23.91
C VAL A 75 -17.10 -11.80 22.54
N TYR A 76 -16.05 -12.17 21.80
CA TYR A 76 -15.82 -11.74 20.42
C TYR A 76 -15.94 -12.97 19.53
N VAL A 77 -16.88 -12.93 18.59
CA VAL A 77 -16.98 -13.98 17.57
C VAL A 77 -16.16 -13.57 16.37
N MET A 78 -15.11 -14.33 16.05
CA MET A 78 -14.22 -14.04 14.93
C MET A 78 -13.96 -15.31 14.12
N PRO A 79 -13.96 -15.25 12.78
CA PRO A 79 -13.60 -16.41 11.98
C PRO A 79 -12.15 -16.82 12.28
N ASP A 80 -11.92 -18.12 12.52
CA ASP A 80 -10.57 -18.67 12.59
C ASP A 80 -10.03 -18.86 11.17
N VAL A 81 -9.29 -17.85 10.72
CA VAL A 81 -8.64 -17.78 9.40
C VAL A 81 -7.19 -18.29 9.45
N SER A 82 -6.73 -18.81 10.59
CA SER A 82 -5.38 -19.39 10.72
C SER A 82 -5.27 -20.83 10.20
N GLN A 83 -6.40 -21.53 10.09
CA GLN A 83 -6.44 -22.91 9.62
C GLN A 83 -6.24 -23.01 8.10
N PRO A 84 -5.73 -24.15 7.58
CA PRO A 84 -5.71 -24.42 6.14
C PRO A 84 -7.10 -24.27 5.51
N PHE A 85 -7.14 -23.84 4.24
CA PHE A 85 -8.40 -23.58 3.50
C PHE A 85 -9.40 -24.76 3.56
N GLN A 86 -8.91 -25.99 3.45
CA GLN A 86 -9.76 -27.19 3.49
C GLN A 86 -10.48 -27.34 4.84
N GLN A 87 -9.81 -27.06 5.95
CA GLN A 87 -10.41 -27.12 7.28
C GLN A 87 -11.41 -25.98 7.50
N GLN A 88 -11.11 -24.78 6.99
CA GLN A 88 -12.08 -23.67 7.00
C GLN A 88 -13.35 -24.03 6.24
N ARG A 89 -13.23 -24.68 5.08
CA ARG A 89 -14.36 -25.15 4.27
C ARG A 89 -15.22 -26.17 5.03
N GLU A 90 -14.61 -27.16 5.67
CA GLU A 90 -15.32 -28.16 6.48
C GLU A 90 -16.06 -27.51 7.66
N MET A 91 -15.42 -26.57 8.35
CA MET A 91 -16.04 -25.85 9.46
C MET A 91 -17.22 -24.99 8.98
N ASN A 92 -17.09 -24.33 7.82
CA ASN A 92 -18.17 -23.56 7.23
C ASN A 92 -19.37 -24.45 6.85
N MET A 93 -19.14 -25.67 6.35
CA MET A 93 -20.22 -26.63 6.10
C MET A 93 -20.96 -27.03 7.39
N LYS A 94 -20.24 -27.22 8.50
CA LYS A 94 -20.84 -27.50 9.82
C LYS A 94 -21.69 -26.33 10.32
N ARG A 95 -21.21 -25.08 10.16
CA ARG A 95 -21.94 -23.85 10.51
C ARG A 95 -23.21 -23.69 9.67
N ILE A 96 -23.13 -23.91 8.36
CA ILE A 96 -24.27 -23.87 7.44
C ILE A 96 -25.33 -24.89 7.88
N LYS A 97 -24.93 -26.14 8.13
CA LYS A 97 -25.83 -27.18 8.63
C LYS A 97 -26.51 -26.75 9.93
N HIS A 98 -25.77 -26.17 10.87
CA HIS A 98 -26.33 -25.67 12.12
C HIS A 98 -27.43 -24.62 11.91
N PHE A 99 -27.21 -23.65 11.01
CA PHE A 99 -28.23 -22.65 10.68
C PHE A 99 -29.48 -23.28 10.05
N PHE A 100 -29.32 -24.28 9.17
CA PHE A 100 -30.45 -25.04 8.63
C PHE A 100 -31.22 -25.78 9.74
N ASP A 101 -30.52 -26.49 10.62
CA ASP A 101 -31.13 -27.24 11.74
C ASP A 101 -31.89 -26.30 12.70
N LYS A 102 -31.49 -25.03 12.80
CA LYS A 102 -32.13 -23.99 13.63
C LYS A 102 -33.20 -23.20 12.91
N GLY A 103 -33.46 -23.50 11.64
CA GLY A 103 -34.55 -22.90 10.88
C GLY A 103 -34.30 -21.47 10.41
N VAL A 104 -33.04 -21.03 10.31
CA VAL A 104 -32.65 -19.69 9.80
C VAL A 104 -33.19 -19.42 8.38
N HIS A 105 -33.61 -20.47 7.65
CA HIS A 105 -34.19 -20.39 6.31
C HIS A 105 -35.58 -21.07 6.18
N LYS A 106 -36.26 -21.37 7.29
CA LYS A 106 -37.57 -22.03 7.27
C LYS A 106 -38.64 -21.01 6.84
N GLY A 107 -39.32 -21.25 5.72
CA GLY A 107 -40.31 -20.33 5.13
C GLY A 107 -39.97 -19.82 3.73
N PHE A 108 -38.73 -19.99 3.25
CA PHE A 108 -38.25 -19.49 1.95
C PHE A 108 -39.02 -20.01 0.72
N TYR A 109 -39.76 -21.11 0.87
CA TYR A 109 -40.46 -21.81 -0.21
C TYR A 109 -41.90 -22.24 0.13
N THR A 110 -42.42 -21.91 1.33
CA THR A 110 -43.67 -22.50 1.84
C THR A 110 -44.79 -21.50 2.13
N GLU A 111 -44.53 -20.19 2.11
CA GLU A 111 -45.60 -19.19 2.20
C GLU A 111 -45.93 -18.63 0.82
N ALA A 112 -47.19 -18.83 0.44
CA ALA A 112 -47.72 -18.63 -0.89
C ALA A 112 -47.87 -17.14 -1.25
N ALA A 113 -47.45 -16.82 -2.48
CA ALA A 113 -48.05 -15.94 -3.49
C ALA A 113 -48.51 -14.50 -3.17
N ASP A 114 -48.87 -14.07 -1.96
CA ASP A 114 -49.59 -12.80 -1.76
C ASP A 114 -48.89 -11.70 -0.92
N SER A 115 -47.63 -11.90 -0.46
CA SER A 115 -46.84 -10.83 0.19
C SER A 115 -45.35 -10.85 -0.15
N GLY A 116 -45.02 -11.17 -1.41
CA GLY A 116 -43.66 -11.45 -1.89
C GLY A 116 -42.59 -10.39 -1.56
N ALA A 117 -42.95 -9.13 -1.36
CA ALA A 117 -42.01 -8.07 -1.00
C ALA A 117 -41.60 -8.09 0.50
N GLU A 118 -42.54 -8.29 1.42
CA GLU A 118 -42.23 -8.33 2.87
C GLU A 118 -41.49 -9.60 3.26
N ALA A 119 -41.87 -10.75 2.71
CA ALA A 119 -41.15 -12.00 2.92
C ALA A 119 -39.73 -11.92 2.31
N TYR A 120 -39.55 -11.27 1.17
CA TYR A 120 -38.24 -11.06 0.55
C TYR A 120 -37.36 -10.10 1.37
N MET A 121 -37.93 -9.00 1.89
CA MET A 121 -37.20 -8.02 2.72
C MET A 121 -36.83 -8.58 4.11
N ARG A 122 -37.73 -9.36 4.73
CA ARG A 122 -37.46 -10.09 5.99
C ARG A 122 -36.32 -11.09 5.85
N ASN A 123 -36.17 -11.67 4.65
CA ASN A 123 -35.12 -12.63 4.32
C ASN A 123 -33.81 -11.98 3.84
N LEU A 124 -33.84 -10.80 3.19
CA LEU A 124 -32.63 -10.00 2.90
C LEU A 124 -31.92 -9.59 4.19
N ALA A 125 -32.67 -9.23 5.24
CA ALA A 125 -32.12 -8.96 6.57
C ALA A 125 -31.47 -10.20 7.22
N LEU A 126 -31.83 -11.41 6.79
CA LEU A 126 -31.21 -12.69 7.20
C LEU A 126 -30.06 -13.13 6.27
N GLN A 127 -29.97 -12.57 5.04
CA GLN A 127 -28.95 -12.92 4.04
C GLN A 127 -27.60 -12.21 4.24
N GLU A 128 -27.53 -11.15 5.04
CA GLU A 128 -26.24 -10.51 5.37
C GLU A 128 -25.28 -11.43 6.15
N VAL A 129 -25.74 -12.60 6.62
CA VAL A 129 -24.87 -13.67 7.13
C VAL A 129 -25.45 -15.05 6.73
N GLY A 130 -25.38 -15.44 5.45
CA GLY A 130 -25.68 -16.83 5.08
C GLY A 130 -25.97 -17.06 3.59
N ALA A 131 -25.15 -17.90 2.96
CA ALA A 131 -25.22 -18.24 1.54
C ALA A 131 -26.40 -19.17 1.19
N THR A 132 -27.22 -18.85 0.16
CA THR A 132 -28.10 -19.86 -0.50
C THR A 132 -28.61 -19.50 -1.91
N GLU A 133 -27.76 -19.03 -2.83
CA GLU A 133 -28.09 -19.11 -4.28
C GLU A 133 -27.34 -20.25 -4.99
N ALA A 134 -26.18 -20.65 -4.45
CA ALA A 134 -25.35 -21.73 -4.98
C ALA A 134 -26.02 -23.10 -4.91
N THR A 135 -26.82 -23.39 -3.87
CA THR A 135 -27.43 -24.72 -3.66
C THR A 135 -28.58 -25.00 -4.64
N ARG A 136 -29.31 -23.96 -5.06
CA ARG A 136 -30.34 -24.09 -6.13
C ARG A 136 -29.69 -24.32 -7.48
N ARG A 137 -28.63 -23.56 -7.83
CA ARG A 137 -27.88 -23.77 -9.08
C ARG A 137 -27.19 -25.12 -9.09
N ALA A 138 -26.57 -25.52 -7.98
CA ALA A 138 -25.99 -26.85 -7.82
C ALA A 138 -27.05 -27.94 -7.97
N ARG A 139 -28.22 -27.84 -7.34
CA ARG A 139 -29.29 -28.84 -7.48
C ARG A 139 -29.87 -28.89 -8.91
N ILE A 140 -30.00 -27.75 -9.58
CA ILE A 140 -30.44 -27.69 -10.99
C ILE A 140 -29.38 -28.30 -11.91
N LEU A 141 -28.10 -27.97 -11.71
CA LEU A 141 -26.97 -28.53 -12.45
C LEU A 141 -26.82 -30.03 -12.18
N THR A 142 -26.90 -30.47 -10.93
CA THR A 142 -26.89 -31.89 -10.55
C THR A 142 -28.08 -32.62 -11.14
N ASN A 143 -29.29 -32.03 -11.13
CA ASN A 143 -30.45 -32.65 -11.78
C ASN A 143 -30.26 -32.73 -13.30
N HIS A 144 -29.69 -31.71 -13.95
CA HIS A 144 -29.34 -31.78 -15.38
C HIS A 144 -28.28 -32.84 -15.68
N LEU A 145 -27.26 -32.97 -14.84
CA LEU A 145 -26.18 -33.95 -15.01
C LEU A 145 -26.64 -35.39 -14.71
N VAL A 146 -27.51 -35.58 -13.71
CA VAL A 146 -28.09 -36.88 -13.35
C VAL A 146 -29.11 -37.33 -14.40
N LEU A 147 -29.90 -36.43 -14.98
CA LEU A 147 -30.82 -36.75 -16.08
C LEU A 147 -30.08 -37.22 -17.36
N HIS A 148 -28.80 -36.88 -17.54
CA HIS A 148 -27.96 -37.38 -18.63
C HIS A 148 -27.31 -38.76 -18.38
N THR A 149 -27.48 -39.35 -17.19
CA THR A 149 -26.99 -40.72 -16.90
C THR A 149 -27.99 -41.83 -17.24
N GLN A 150 -29.20 -41.47 -17.68
CA GLN A 150 -30.13 -42.42 -18.28
C GLN A 150 -29.81 -42.54 -19.77
N ALA A 151 -29.59 -43.77 -20.25
CA ALA A 151 -29.29 -44.03 -21.66
C ALA A 151 -30.33 -43.35 -22.56
N PRO A 152 -29.92 -42.61 -23.60
CA PRO A 152 -30.87 -41.90 -24.44
C PRO A 152 -31.75 -42.91 -25.19
N PRO A 153 -33.06 -42.63 -25.38
CA PRO A 153 -33.90 -43.42 -26.26
C PRO A 153 -33.28 -43.41 -27.67
N SER A 154 -33.26 -44.58 -28.31
CA SER A 154 -32.52 -44.91 -29.53
C SER A 154 -32.98 -44.21 -30.82
N SER A 155 -33.60 -43.03 -30.72
CA SER A 155 -34.19 -42.32 -31.86
C SER A 155 -33.95 -40.81 -31.87
N TYR A 156 -33.02 -40.28 -31.08
CA TYR A 156 -32.59 -38.88 -31.23
C TYR A 156 -31.33 -38.80 -32.08
N SER A 157 -31.49 -38.22 -33.27
CA SER A 157 -30.39 -37.64 -34.04
C SER A 157 -29.48 -36.85 -33.11
N HIS A 158 -28.18 -37.16 -33.11
CA HIS A 158 -27.18 -36.48 -32.29
C HIS A 158 -27.47 -34.98 -32.22
N PRO A 159 -27.81 -34.41 -31.05
CA PRO A 159 -27.71 -32.97 -30.92
C PRO A 159 -26.25 -32.65 -31.20
N THR A 160 -26.03 -31.76 -32.16
CA THR A 160 -24.73 -31.16 -32.46
C THR A 160 -24.05 -30.91 -31.12
N LEU A 161 -22.94 -31.61 -30.84
CA LEU A 161 -22.06 -31.26 -29.72
C LEU A 161 -21.95 -29.74 -29.74
N LEU A 162 -22.18 -29.07 -28.60
CA LEU A 162 -21.96 -27.63 -28.44
C LEU A 162 -20.68 -27.29 -29.20
N SER A 163 -20.85 -26.70 -30.38
CA SER A 163 -19.74 -26.15 -31.14
C SER A 163 -19.07 -25.19 -30.18
N ALA A 164 -17.77 -25.34 -29.95
CA ALA A 164 -17.04 -24.35 -29.19
C ALA A 164 -17.22 -23.03 -29.93
N ASP A 165 -18.15 -22.20 -29.45
CA ASP A 165 -18.34 -20.88 -30.02
C ASP A 165 -17.00 -20.16 -29.93
N VAL A 166 -16.71 -19.37 -30.97
CA VAL A 166 -15.47 -18.60 -31.18
C VAL A 166 -15.14 -17.64 -30.01
N CYS A 167 -16.01 -17.54 -29.01
CA CYS A 167 -15.89 -16.71 -27.81
C CYS A 167 -14.71 -17.04 -26.88
N LEU A 168 -13.97 -18.14 -27.10
CA LEU A 168 -12.86 -18.57 -26.24
C LEU A 168 -11.49 -18.63 -26.94
N SER A 169 -11.33 -18.04 -28.13
CA SER A 169 -10.00 -17.99 -28.75
C SER A 169 -9.11 -16.95 -28.05
N TYR A 170 -8.18 -17.43 -27.25
CA TYR A 170 -7.06 -16.61 -26.81
C TYR A 170 -6.17 -16.29 -28.01
N SER A 171 -5.81 -15.01 -28.16
CA SER A 171 -4.76 -14.56 -29.06
C SER A 171 -3.75 -13.78 -28.22
N PRO A 172 -2.46 -14.16 -28.23
CA PRO A 172 -1.42 -13.37 -27.60
C PRO A 172 -1.44 -11.93 -28.11
N PRO A 173 -1.41 -10.91 -27.24
CA PRO A 173 -1.32 -9.51 -27.64
C PRO A 173 -0.13 -9.24 -28.58
N GLU A 174 0.97 -9.98 -28.42
CA GLU A 174 2.18 -9.86 -29.24
C GLU A 174 1.97 -10.16 -30.73
N LEU A 175 0.90 -10.88 -31.09
CA LEU A 175 0.58 -11.17 -32.49
C LEU A 175 -0.24 -10.06 -33.16
N SER A 176 -0.98 -9.27 -32.38
CA SER A 176 -1.93 -8.28 -32.89
C SER A 176 -1.51 -6.83 -32.63
N GLU A 177 -0.69 -6.59 -31.62
CA GLU A 177 -0.26 -5.25 -31.20
C GLU A 177 1.11 -4.90 -31.80
N THR A 178 1.28 -3.65 -32.21
CA THR A 178 2.54 -3.17 -32.79
C THR A 178 3.44 -2.57 -31.70
N ILE A 179 4.67 -3.09 -31.56
CA ILE A 179 5.68 -2.47 -30.70
C ILE A 179 6.27 -1.26 -31.43
N SER A 180 5.86 -0.06 -31.02
CA SER A 180 6.19 1.19 -31.71
C SER A 180 7.53 1.83 -31.32
N PHE A 181 8.18 1.34 -30.25
CA PHE A 181 9.46 1.86 -29.76
C PHE A 181 10.28 0.72 -29.09
N ASP A 182 11.58 0.94 -28.91
CA ASP A 182 12.44 -0.03 -28.24
C ASP A 182 12.14 -0.11 -26.74
N THR A 183 11.45 -1.18 -26.34
CA THR A 183 11.11 -1.45 -24.94
C THR A 183 12.32 -1.61 -24.03
N LYS A 184 13.49 -1.99 -24.56
CA LYS A 184 14.74 -2.07 -23.79
C LYS A 184 15.30 -0.69 -23.50
N GLU A 185 15.27 0.23 -24.46
CA GLU A 185 15.66 1.62 -24.20
C GLU A 185 14.72 2.27 -23.18
N MET A 186 13.41 2.05 -23.32
CA MET A 186 12.46 2.56 -22.34
C MET A 186 12.65 1.94 -20.95
N ARG A 187 12.98 0.64 -20.88
CA ARG A 187 13.39 -0.01 -19.62
C ARG A 187 14.63 0.64 -19.04
N ARG A 188 15.65 0.98 -19.85
CA ARG A 188 16.85 1.67 -19.36
C ARG A 188 16.50 3.01 -18.72
N LEU A 189 15.55 3.75 -19.29
CA LEU A 189 15.07 5.00 -18.72
C LEU A 189 14.30 4.78 -17.40
N LEU A 190 13.46 3.76 -17.32
CA LEU A 190 12.64 3.44 -16.15
C LEU A 190 13.45 2.85 -14.98
N ASP A 191 14.30 1.85 -15.26
CA ASP A 191 15.16 1.24 -14.25
C ASP A 191 16.30 2.19 -13.84
N ALA A 192 16.74 3.06 -14.77
CA ALA A 192 17.78 4.08 -14.68
C ALA A 192 19.20 3.60 -14.28
N HIS A 193 19.32 2.51 -13.53
CA HIS A 193 20.56 2.01 -12.95
C HIS A 193 20.49 0.51 -12.63
N HIS A 194 21.67 -0.14 -12.56
CA HIS A 194 21.85 -1.51 -12.06
C HIS A 194 20.95 -2.59 -12.71
N ILE A 195 20.77 -2.49 -14.03
CA ILE A 195 19.86 -3.37 -14.79
C ILE A 195 20.36 -4.82 -14.78
N ALA A 196 21.67 -5.02 -14.91
CA ALA A 196 22.27 -6.36 -14.90
C ALA A 196 22.10 -7.06 -13.55
N GLU A 197 22.22 -6.34 -12.45
CA GLU A 197 22.01 -6.85 -11.09
C GLU A 197 20.55 -7.23 -10.85
N ARG A 198 19.61 -6.48 -11.44
CA ARG A 198 18.19 -6.82 -11.40
C ARG A 198 17.91 -8.11 -12.16
N ASP A 199 18.44 -8.23 -13.38
CA ASP A 199 18.29 -9.42 -14.23
C ASP A 199 18.93 -10.65 -13.58
N TRP A 200 20.09 -10.48 -12.93
CA TRP A 200 20.72 -11.53 -12.14
C TRP A 200 19.83 -12.01 -11.00
N LEU A 201 19.23 -11.10 -10.22
CA LEU A 201 18.38 -11.47 -9.09
C LEU A 201 17.05 -12.08 -9.55
N PHE A 202 16.48 -11.61 -10.67
CA PHE A 202 15.34 -12.26 -11.31
C PHE A 202 15.65 -13.72 -11.63
N GLY A 203 16.76 -13.99 -12.34
CA GLY A 203 17.17 -15.36 -12.68
C GLY A 203 17.47 -16.23 -11.46
N LEU A 204 18.00 -15.63 -10.37
CA LEU A 204 18.25 -16.34 -9.12
C LEU A 204 16.97 -16.84 -8.43
N ILE A 205 15.89 -16.06 -8.52
CA ILE A 205 14.56 -16.40 -8.00
C ILE A 205 13.88 -17.44 -8.90
N GLU A 206 13.92 -17.25 -10.22
CA GLU A 206 13.33 -18.18 -11.19
C GLU A 206 13.92 -19.58 -11.13
N GLY A 207 15.24 -19.66 -10.92
CA GLY A 207 15.98 -20.92 -10.96
C GLY A 207 15.96 -21.73 -9.67
N ASN A 208 15.17 -21.36 -8.64
CA ASN A 208 15.25 -22.00 -7.33
C ASN A 208 13.88 -22.36 -6.72
N GLU A 209 13.74 -23.61 -6.30
CA GLU A 209 12.52 -24.18 -5.72
C GLU A 209 12.03 -23.48 -4.44
N LEU A 210 12.91 -22.79 -3.69
CA LEU A 210 12.51 -21.99 -2.53
C LEU A 210 11.51 -20.89 -2.89
N PHE A 211 11.52 -20.43 -4.14
CA PHE A 211 10.62 -19.38 -4.63
C PHE A 211 9.35 -19.92 -5.27
N ASN A 212 9.12 -21.24 -5.16
CA ASN A 212 7.91 -21.94 -5.61
C ASN A 212 7.60 -21.69 -7.10
N PRO A 213 8.46 -22.19 -8.01
CA PRO A 213 8.18 -22.15 -9.45
C PRO A 213 7.03 -23.11 -9.80
N VAL A 214 5.96 -22.57 -10.37
CA VAL A 214 4.77 -23.31 -10.81
C VAL A 214 4.67 -23.28 -12.33
N LYS A 215 4.47 -24.43 -12.96
CA LYS A 215 4.29 -24.54 -14.42
C LYS A 215 2.80 -24.50 -14.77
N ILE A 216 2.39 -23.51 -15.56
CA ILE A 216 1.01 -23.36 -16.06
C ILE A 216 1.11 -23.00 -17.54
N GLY A 217 0.42 -23.73 -18.42
CA GLY A 217 0.39 -23.46 -19.86
C GLY A 217 1.78 -23.32 -20.50
N GLY A 218 2.69 -24.25 -20.17
CA GLY A 218 4.07 -24.24 -20.68
C GLY A 218 4.98 -23.12 -20.15
N LYS A 219 4.47 -22.18 -19.34
CA LYS A 219 5.24 -21.10 -18.69
C LYS A 219 5.51 -21.40 -17.21
N VAL A 220 6.60 -20.86 -16.69
CA VAL A 220 6.96 -20.92 -15.26
C VAL A 220 6.56 -19.61 -14.59
N TYR A 221 5.94 -19.70 -13.42
CA TYR A 221 5.54 -18.57 -12.58
C TYR A 221 6.14 -18.74 -11.18
N VAL A 222 6.65 -17.67 -10.57
CA VAL A 222 7.21 -17.68 -9.23
C VAL A 222 6.38 -16.83 -8.28
N MET A 223 5.78 -17.44 -7.25
CA MET A 223 5.07 -16.72 -6.19
C MET A 223 5.13 -17.50 -4.88
N PRO A 224 5.04 -16.86 -3.71
CA PRO A 224 4.86 -17.57 -2.45
C PRO A 224 3.67 -18.53 -2.50
N ASP A 225 3.79 -19.73 -1.93
CA ASP A 225 2.66 -20.66 -1.85
C ASP A 225 1.62 -20.15 -0.85
N LEU A 226 0.54 -19.58 -1.37
CA LEU A 226 -0.52 -18.96 -0.59
C LEU A 226 -1.48 -19.97 0.05
N ASN A 227 -1.37 -21.27 -0.27
CA ASN A 227 -2.17 -22.32 0.38
C ASN A 227 -1.60 -22.71 1.76
N GLN A 228 -0.36 -22.31 2.04
CA GLN A 228 0.30 -22.57 3.30
C GLN A 228 -0.26 -21.68 4.41
N PRO A 229 -0.46 -22.19 5.64
CA PRO A 229 -0.71 -21.35 6.81
C PRO A 229 0.39 -20.31 6.99
N PHE A 230 0.06 -19.17 7.61
CA PHE A 230 1.00 -18.05 7.72
C PHE A 230 2.31 -18.41 8.46
N GLN A 231 2.29 -19.39 9.37
CA GLN A 231 3.49 -19.89 10.05
C GLN A 231 4.47 -20.56 9.09
N GLN A 232 3.96 -21.35 8.15
CA GLN A 232 4.78 -21.99 7.11
C GLN A 232 5.31 -20.95 6.12
N GLN A 233 4.49 -19.94 5.76
CA GLN A 233 4.95 -18.83 4.92
C GLN A 233 6.14 -18.08 5.56
N ARG A 234 6.10 -17.85 6.89
CA ARG A 234 7.21 -17.24 7.64
C ARG A 234 8.46 -18.10 7.65
N GLU A 235 8.32 -19.41 7.89
CA GLU A 235 9.45 -20.35 7.83
C GLU A 235 10.10 -20.35 6.43
N MET A 236 9.27 -20.36 5.38
CA MET A 236 9.75 -20.30 4.01
C MET A 236 10.45 -18.98 3.70
N ASN A 237 9.93 -17.85 4.20
CA ASN A 237 10.59 -16.56 4.06
C ASN A 237 11.97 -16.55 4.72
N MET A 238 12.14 -17.16 5.90
CA MET A 238 13.45 -17.29 6.52
C MET A 238 14.43 -18.13 5.68
N LYS A 239 13.96 -19.23 5.07
CA LYS A 239 14.77 -20.04 4.15
C LYS A 239 15.19 -19.25 2.91
N ARG A 240 14.28 -18.47 2.32
CA ARG A 240 14.56 -17.57 1.19
C ARG A 240 15.58 -16.49 1.56
N ILE A 241 15.40 -15.84 2.70
CA ILE A 241 16.32 -14.83 3.23
C ILE A 241 17.72 -15.44 3.35
N LYS A 242 17.87 -16.59 4.01
CA LYS A 242 19.16 -17.29 4.14
C LYS A 242 19.79 -17.59 2.78
N TYR A 243 19.01 -18.12 1.84
CA TYR A 243 19.51 -18.40 0.49
C TYR A 243 19.99 -17.14 -0.23
N LEU A 244 19.25 -16.03 -0.15
CA LEU A 244 19.64 -14.76 -0.75
C LEU A 244 20.95 -14.22 -0.15
N PHE A 245 21.10 -14.32 1.17
CA PHE A 245 22.35 -14.01 1.87
C PHE A 245 23.53 -14.86 1.38
N ASP A 246 23.36 -16.19 1.31
CA ASP A 246 24.39 -17.13 0.83
C ASP A 246 24.81 -16.84 -0.63
N LYS A 247 23.96 -16.15 -1.40
CA LYS A 247 24.22 -15.72 -2.78
C LYS A 247 24.78 -14.30 -2.89
N GLY A 248 25.03 -13.63 -1.77
CA GLY A 248 25.63 -12.29 -1.73
C GLY A 248 24.63 -11.16 -2.05
N VAL A 249 23.33 -11.41 -1.97
CA VAL A 249 22.31 -10.35 -2.07
C VAL A 249 22.50 -9.40 -0.88
N HIS A 250 22.77 -8.12 -1.16
CA HIS A 250 23.16 -7.07 -0.20
C HIS A 250 24.56 -7.18 0.46
N MET A 251 25.42 -8.11 0.02
CA MET A 251 26.82 -8.14 0.48
C MET A 251 27.55 -6.83 0.12
N GLY A 252 28.35 -6.29 1.04
CA GLY A 252 29.12 -5.05 0.82
C GLY A 252 28.31 -3.76 0.96
N CYS A 253 27.06 -3.83 1.43
CA CYS A 253 26.22 -2.66 1.63
C CYS A 253 26.71 -1.70 2.72
N TYR A 254 27.46 -2.21 3.71
CA TYR A 254 27.95 -1.44 4.85
C TYR A 254 29.44 -1.67 5.17
N THR A 255 30.04 -2.80 4.76
CA THR A 255 31.43 -3.19 5.11
C THR A 255 32.50 -2.81 4.07
N GLU A 256 32.13 -2.30 2.90
CA GLU A 256 33.11 -1.58 2.08
C GLU A 256 33.64 -0.37 2.88
N ILE A 257 34.95 -0.11 2.82
CA ILE A 257 35.66 0.88 3.67
C ILE A 257 34.95 2.26 3.62
N GLU A 258 34.27 2.57 2.50
CA GLU A 258 33.25 3.60 2.41
C GLU A 258 32.09 3.11 1.52
N PRO A 259 30.84 2.96 2.03
CA PRO A 259 29.70 2.68 1.16
C PRO A 259 29.50 3.84 0.18
N THR A 260 29.70 3.56 -1.09
CA THR A 260 29.57 4.55 -2.17
C THR A 260 28.10 4.81 -2.50
N PRO A 261 27.75 5.98 -3.07
CA PRO A 261 26.45 6.20 -3.70
C PRO A 261 26.01 5.03 -4.60
N GLU A 262 26.96 4.42 -5.31
CA GLU A 262 26.73 3.28 -6.18
C GLU A 262 26.31 2.03 -5.41
N SER A 263 27.02 1.68 -4.33
CA SER A 263 26.64 0.55 -3.48
C SER A 263 25.22 0.71 -2.91
N TYR A 264 24.82 1.93 -2.53
CA TYR A 264 23.47 2.21 -2.04
C TYR A 264 22.41 2.06 -3.14
N MET A 265 22.70 2.56 -4.35
CA MET A 265 21.82 2.42 -5.52
C MET A 265 21.66 0.96 -5.95
N ARG A 266 22.72 0.14 -5.85
CA ARG A 266 22.65 -1.31 -6.04
C ARG A 266 21.71 -1.97 -5.04
N ASN A 267 21.82 -1.61 -3.76
CA ASN A 267 20.97 -2.19 -2.72
C ASN A 267 19.50 -1.82 -2.89
N ILE A 268 19.22 -0.56 -3.28
CA ILE A 268 17.87 -0.18 -3.71
C ILE A 268 17.44 -1.08 -4.86
N ALA A 269 18.26 -1.22 -5.91
CA ALA A 269 17.94 -2.00 -7.11
C ALA A 269 17.54 -3.45 -6.82
N LEU A 270 18.28 -4.13 -5.95
CA LEU A 270 17.98 -5.51 -5.55
C LEU A 270 16.67 -5.60 -4.74
N GLN A 271 16.40 -4.62 -3.89
CA GLN A 271 15.17 -4.57 -3.08
C GLN A 271 13.92 -4.36 -3.93
N GLU A 272 14.08 -3.65 -5.04
CA GLU A 272 13.05 -3.49 -6.07
C GLU A 272 12.61 -4.85 -6.62
N VAL A 273 13.57 -5.71 -6.96
CA VAL A 273 13.28 -7.06 -7.45
C VAL A 273 12.62 -7.92 -6.38
N LEU A 274 13.11 -7.88 -5.13
CA LEU A 274 12.53 -8.67 -4.03
C LEU A 274 11.06 -8.34 -3.79
N ARG A 275 10.68 -7.06 -3.82
CA ARG A 275 9.27 -6.64 -3.66
C ARG A 275 8.40 -6.95 -4.87
N THR A 276 9.01 -7.17 -6.04
CA THR A 276 8.29 -7.65 -7.24
C THR A 276 7.88 -9.12 -7.07
N TYR A 277 8.71 -9.92 -6.38
CA TYR A 277 8.38 -11.30 -6.01
C TYR A 277 7.35 -11.39 -4.88
N ASP A 278 7.69 -10.81 -3.72
CA ASP A 278 6.89 -10.88 -2.48
C ASP A 278 7.16 -9.63 -1.63
N LEU A 279 6.10 -8.88 -1.33
CA LEU A 279 6.21 -7.67 -0.53
C LEU A 279 6.62 -7.99 0.92
N ALA A 280 6.22 -9.14 1.47
CA ALA A 280 6.59 -9.56 2.82
C ALA A 280 8.10 -9.83 2.93
N LEU A 281 8.66 -10.64 2.01
CA LEU A 281 10.09 -10.89 1.93
C LEU A 281 10.90 -9.59 1.78
N GLY A 282 10.49 -8.72 0.85
CA GLY A 282 11.17 -7.44 0.62
C GLY A 282 11.12 -6.52 1.84
N ILE A 283 10.02 -6.49 2.60
CA ILE A 283 9.93 -5.70 3.83
C ILE A 283 10.79 -6.32 4.94
N GLN A 284 10.79 -7.64 5.13
CA GLN A 284 11.65 -8.30 6.14
C GLN A 284 13.13 -7.98 5.92
N MET A 285 13.58 -8.05 4.67
CA MET A 285 14.95 -7.67 4.33
C MET A 285 15.18 -6.17 4.52
N ALA A 286 14.21 -5.32 4.14
CA ALA A 286 14.34 -3.87 4.30
C ALA A 286 14.42 -3.43 5.77
N VAL A 287 13.68 -4.06 6.67
CA VAL A 287 13.77 -3.80 8.13
C VAL A 287 15.19 -4.07 8.62
N HIS A 288 15.81 -5.16 8.17
CA HIS A 288 17.16 -5.54 8.58
C HIS A 288 18.24 -4.62 8.00
N PHE A 289 18.22 -4.39 6.69
CA PHE A 289 19.26 -3.58 6.05
C PHE A 289 18.98 -2.09 6.22
N PHE A 290 17.85 -1.60 5.73
CA PHE A 290 17.62 -0.16 5.66
C PHE A 290 17.24 0.48 6.99
N LEU A 291 16.46 -0.18 7.85
CA LEU A 291 16.16 0.38 9.17
C LEU A 291 17.32 0.09 10.12
N TRP A 292 17.56 -1.19 10.45
CA TRP A 292 18.58 -1.55 11.44
C TRP A 292 20.01 -1.24 10.99
N GLY A 293 20.44 -1.72 9.82
CA GLY A 293 21.80 -1.52 9.31
C GLY A 293 22.19 -0.04 9.11
N SER A 294 21.30 0.74 8.50
CA SER A 294 21.50 2.19 8.37
C SER A 294 21.55 2.89 9.74
N TYR A 295 20.74 2.46 10.69
CA TYR A 295 20.72 3.05 12.03
C TYR A 295 22.06 2.85 12.75
N ILE A 296 22.64 1.64 12.70
CA ILE A 296 24.00 1.42 13.19
C ILE A 296 25.02 2.28 12.44
N LYS A 297 24.97 2.30 11.10
CA LYS A 297 26.00 2.97 10.29
C LYS A 297 26.04 4.48 10.51
N PHE A 298 24.87 5.12 10.60
CA PHE A 298 24.78 6.58 10.62
C PHE A 298 24.64 7.17 12.02
N VAL A 299 24.11 6.40 12.99
CA VAL A 299 23.92 6.86 14.37
C VAL A 299 24.95 6.24 15.31
N GLY A 300 25.51 5.08 14.96
CA GLY A 300 26.55 4.43 15.72
C GLY A 300 27.89 5.15 15.63
N THR A 301 28.61 5.21 16.75
CA THR A 301 30.04 5.54 16.79
C THR A 301 30.91 4.38 16.28
N LYS A 302 32.24 4.58 16.14
CA LYS A 302 33.21 3.52 15.78
C LYS A 302 33.06 2.22 16.59
N HIS A 303 32.59 2.32 17.83
CA HIS A 303 32.36 1.14 18.69
C HIS A 303 31.25 0.20 18.15
N HIS A 304 30.34 0.71 17.33
CA HIS A 304 29.21 -0.03 16.78
C HIS A 304 29.51 -0.67 15.40
N GLU A 305 30.64 -0.34 14.77
CA GLU A 305 31.05 -0.93 13.48
C GLU A 305 31.16 -2.46 13.54
N LYS A 306 31.44 -3.01 14.74
CA LYS A 306 31.43 -4.46 15.01
C LYS A 306 30.11 -5.14 14.62
N TRP A 307 28.99 -4.41 14.65
CA TRP A 307 27.66 -4.90 14.30
C TRP A 307 27.33 -4.78 12.80
N LEU A 308 28.07 -3.99 12.03
CA LEU A 308 27.84 -3.84 10.58
C LEU A 308 28.15 -5.14 9.83
N LYS A 309 29.26 -5.81 10.19
CA LYS A 309 29.62 -7.11 9.61
C LYS A 309 28.61 -8.19 9.99
N ALA A 310 28.12 -8.18 11.23
CA ALA A 310 27.07 -9.09 11.70
C ALA A 310 25.71 -8.83 11.03
N THR A 311 25.43 -7.56 10.69
CA THR A 311 24.24 -7.17 9.91
C THR A 311 24.32 -7.75 8.49
N GLU A 312 25.48 -7.76 7.85
CA GLU A 312 25.64 -8.42 6.54
C GLU A 312 25.57 -9.96 6.62
N SER A 313 25.79 -10.56 7.79
CA SER A 313 25.71 -12.01 8.02
C SER A 313 24.42 -12.48 8.71
N TYR A 314 23.42 -11.60 8.87
CA TYR A 314 22.11 -11.89 9.50
C TYR A 314 22.18 -12.50 10.92
N GLU A 315 23.14 -12.08 11.73
CA GLU A 315 23.19 -12.43 13.16
C GLU A 315 22.97 -11.16 13.96
N LEU A 316 21.77 -10.88 14.51
CA LEU A 316 21.59 -9.79 15.51
C LEU A 316 20.18 -9.74 16.18
N GLN A 317 20.15 -9.18 17.39
CA GLN A 317 18.99 -8.90 18.26
C GLN A 317 18.73 -7.38 18.37
N ALA A 318 17.50 -6.95 18.65
CA ALA A 318 17.13 -5.52 18.75
C ALA A 318 16.21 -5.17 19.95
N THR A 319 16.24 -3.90 20.43
CA THR A 319 15.48 -3.30 21.57
C THR A 319 14.90 -1.90 21.20
N GLU A 320 13.92 -1.24 21.87
CA GLU A 320 13.87 -0.71 23.27
C GLU A 320 12.45 -0.37 23.81
N THR A 321 12.32 -0.02 25.12
CA THR A 321 11.32 0.86 25.80
C THR A 321 12.05 1.65 26.92
N VAL A 322 11.44 2.64 27.60
CA VAL A 322 12.08 3.65 28.51
C VAL A 322 13.43 3.25 29.08
N ALA A 323 14.51 3.92 28.64
CA ALA A 323 15.88 3.71 29.12
C ALA A 323 16.23 4.74 30.22
N THR A 324 16.33 4.30 31.47
CA THR A 324 16.80 5.13 32.60
C THR A 324 18.29 4.86 32.83
N TYR A 325 19.13 5.90 32.80
CA TYR A 325 20.56 5.75 33.09
C TYR A 325 20.80 5.54 34.59
N ASP A 326 21.45 4.43 34.94
CA ASP A 326 21.91 4.13 36.29
C ASP A 326 23.40 4.48 36.41
N SER A 327 23.69 5.65 36.98
CA SER A 327 25.06 6.17 37.09
C SER A 327 25.93 5.35 38.05
N SER A 328 25.35 4.52 38.91
CA SER A 328 26.09 3.68 39.85
C SER A 328 26.66 2.43 39.19
N THR A 329 25.99 1.90 38.16
CA THR A 329 26.42 0.71 37.42
C THR A 329 26.93 1.03 36.01
N GLY A 330 26.69 2.24 35.50
CA GLY A 330 27.07 2.63 34.15
C GLY A 330 26.22 1.94 33.07
N GLU A 331 24.96 1.64 33.37
CA GLU A 331 24.03 0.91 32.50
C GLU A 331 22.76 1.72 32.23
N PHE A 332 21.99 1.31 31.22
CA PHE A 332 20.60 1.74 31.07
C PHE A 332 19.65 0.65 31.53
N VAL A 333 18.60 1.04 32.23
CA VAL A 333 17.46 0.20 32.61
C VAL A 333 16.31 0.48 31.64
N VAL A 334 16.03 -0.49 30.76
CA VAL A 334 14.98 -0.46 29.74
C VAL A 334 13.69 -1.05 30.32
N ASN A 335 12.60 -0.29 30.36
CA ASN A 335 11.34 -0.71 30.99
C ASN A 335 10.10 -0.32 30.17
N THR A 336 9.08 -1.18 30.16
CA THR A 336 7.74 -0.91 29.59
C THR A 336 6.77 -0.62 30.75
N PRO A 337 6.47 0.65 31.05
CA PRO A 337 5.80 1.04 32.30
C PRO A 337 4.31 0.67 32.38
N CYS A 338 3.66 0.41 31.24
CA CYS A 338 2.26 0.00 31.15
C CYS A 338 2.00 -0.73 29.83
N GLU A 339 0.87 -1.46 29.76
CA GLU A 339 0.51 -2.25 28.56
C GLU A 339 0.37 -1.38 27.29
N SER A 340 -0.04 -0.12 27.40
CA SER A 340 -0.11 0.79 26.24
C SER A 340 1.27 1.28 25.75
N ALA A 341 2.33 1.09 26.52
CA ALA A 341 3.69 1.47 26.16
C ALA A 341 4.47 0.33 25.48
N GLN A 342 3.83 -0.83 25.26
CA GLN A 342 4.43 -1.95 24.55
C GLN A 342 4.88 -1.52 23.15
N LYS A 343 5.99 -2.08 22.67
CA LYS A 343 6.31 -2.00 21.24
C LYS A 343 5.35 -2.89 20.48
N HIS A 344 4.88 -2.41 19.33
CA HIS A 344 3.89 -3.09 18.52
C HIS A 344 4.29 -3.03 17.05
N MET A 345 3.95 -4.07 16.28
CA MET A 345 4.22 -4.19 14.85
C MET A 345 5.71 -4.20 14.44
N ILE A 346 6.62 -4.59 15.33
CA ILE A 346 8.06 -4.62 15.01
C ILE A 346 8.36 -5.86 14.15
N GLY A 347 8.75 -5.68 12.88
CA GLY A 347 9.09 -6.79 11.98
C GLY A 347 10.24 -7.63 12.55
N LEU A 348 10.18 -8.96 12.41
CA LEU A 348 11.16 -9.93 12.93
C LEU A 348 11.23 -10.03 14.47
N ALA A 349 10.45 -9.23 15.21
CA ALA A 349 10.59 -9.17 16.66
C ALA A 349 9.94 -10.34 17.42
N ALA A 350 9.01 -11.07 16.80
CA ALA A 350 8.33 -12.20 17.46
C ALA A 350 9.30 -13.35 17.80
N ASN A 351 10.50 -13.36 17.22
CA ASN A 351 11.52 -14.38 17.37
C ASN A 351 12.84 -13.89 17.98
N ILE A 352 12.87 -12.73 18.66
CA ILE A 352 14.09 -12.24 19.33
C ILE A 352 14.45 -13.17 20.50
N ARG A 353 15.55 -13.91 20.37
CA ARG A 353 16.01 -14.89 21.37
C ARG A 353 17.53 -14.86 21.50
N ASP A 354 18.04 -15.24 22.67
CA ASP A 354 19.47 -15.44 22.93
C ASP A 354 20.07 -16.53 22.04
N GLY A 355 21.40 -16.71 22.11
CA GLY A 355 22.10 -17.73 21.32
C GLY A 355 21.65 -19.18 21.60
N ASN A 356 20.85 -19.41 22.66
CA ASN A 356 20.26 -20.69 23.00
C ASN A 356 18.77 -20.78 22.61
N GLY A 357 18.24 -19.78 21.89
CA GLY A 357 16.84 -19.75 21.47
C GLY A 357 15.86 -19.51 22.62
N LYS A 358 16.29 -18.88 23.72
CA LYS A 358 15.40 -18.46 24.83
C LYS A 358 15.17 -16.95 24.76
N THR A 359 13.98 -16.49 25.16
CA THR A 359 13.78 -15.06 25.41
C THR A 359 14.75 -14.59 26.49
N CYS A 360 15.38 -13.44 26.29
CA CYS A 360 16.26 -12.86 27.31
C CYS A 360 15.48 -12.70 28.63
N PRO A 361 16.15 -12.86 29.79
CA PRO A 361 15.53 -12.59 31.08
C PRO A 361 14.84 -11.23 31.09
N ASN A 362 13.63 -11.18 31.64
CA ASN A 362 12.81 -9.97 31.74
C ASN A 362 12.43 -9.30 30.41
N VAL A 363 12.56 -10.01 29.29
CA VAL A 363 11.97 -9.63 28.00
C VAL A 363 10.79 -10.53 27.73
N ARG A 364 9.61 -9.93 27.50
CA ARG A 364 8.44 -10.64 26.97
C ARG A 364 8.30 -10.29 25.49
N ILE A 365 8.06 -11.30 24.67
CA ILE A 365 7.70 -11.13 23.26
C ILE A 365 6.40 -11.88 22.97
N ALA A 366 5.60 -11.32 22.07
CA ALA A 366 4.41 -11.98 21.56
C ALA A 366 4.25 -11.67 20.07
N ASP A 367 3.61 -12.58 19.33
CA ASP A 367 3.26 -12.32 17.94
C ASP A 367 2.10 -11.32 17.85
N CYS A 368 2.09 -10.46 16.83
CA CYS A 368 0.90 -9.67 16.49
C CYS A 368 -0.21 -10.52 15.86
N GLY A 369 0.10 -11.74 15.42
CA GLY A 369 -0.83 -12.68 14.82
C GLY A 369 -1.08 -12.39 13.34
N LEU A 370 -2.27 -12.81 12.89
CA LEU A 370 -2.72 -12.62 11.52
C LEU A 370 -3.00 -11.15 11.24
N LYS A 371 -2.56 -10.69 10.06
CA LYS A 371 -2.75 -9.34 9.53
C LYS A 371 -3.60 -9.39 8.25
N SER A 372 -4.12 -8.23 7.83
CA SER A 372 -4.85 -8.09 6.55
C SER A 372 -4.00 -8.51 5.34
N GLY A 373 -2.69 -8.30 5.40
CA GLY A 373 -1.68 -8.74 4.42
C GLY A 373 -0.30 -8.85 5.08
N LEU A 374 0.75 -9.17 4.30
CA LEU A 374 2.13 -9.29 4.79
C LEU A 374 2.30 -10.36 5.88
N ASN A 375 1.59 -11.48 5.76
CA ASN A 375 1.53 -12.53 6.78
C ASN A 375 2.85 -13.33 6.89
N GLY A 376 3.68 -13.30 5.84
CA GLY A 376 5.07 -13.78 5.87
C GLY A 376 5.98 -13.00 6.83
N ILE A 377 5.55 -11.84 7.34
CA ILE A 377 6.26 -11.07 8.37
C ILE A 377 5.75 -11.46 9.77
N ASP A 378 6.68 -11.78 10.64
CA ASP A 378 6.52 -12.09 12.07
C ASP A 378 6.62 -10.83 12.94
N ASN A 379 5.69 -9.89 12.70
CA ASN A 379 5.59 -8.68 13.52
C ASN A 379 5.37 -9.05 14.99
N GLY A 380 6.26 -8.58 15.85
CA GLY A 380 6.23 -8.83 17.28
C GLY A 380 5.74 -7.64 18.10
N GLN A 381 5.30 -7.98 19.30
CA GLN A 381 5.09 -7.10 20.44
C GLN A 381 6.21 -7.36 21.44
N ILE A 382 6.75 -6.31 22.06
CA ILE A 382 7.87 -6.42 23.00
C ILE A 382 7.55 -5.64 24.27
N TRP A 383 7.83 -6.26 25.42
CA TRP A 383 7.85 -5.63 26.73
C TRP A 383 9.19 -5.89 27.40
N PHE A 384 9.68 -4.89 28.14
CA PHE A 384 10.87 -4.98 28.95
C PHE A 384 10.48 -4.77 30.41
N ASP A 385 10.93 -5.65 31.30
CA ASP A 385 10.80 -5.50 32.74
C ASP A 385 12.19 -5.21 33.33
N ASN A 386 12.51 -3.92 33.43
CA ASN A 386 13.77 -3.45 34.02
C ASN A 386 15.03 -4.14 33.45
N VAL A 387 15.10 -4.28 32.12
CA VAL A 387 16.21 -4.94 31.43
C VAL A 387 17.44 -4.02 31.45
N ARG A 388 18.54 -4.50 32.01
CA ARG A 388 19.81 -3.77 32.07
C ARG A 388 20.62 -4.01 30.80
N ILE A 389 21.02 -2.93 30.15
CA ILE A 389 21.93 -2.94 28.99
C ILE A 389 23.17 -2.10 29.29
N PRO A 390 24.38 -2.55 28.90
CA PRO A 390 25.59 -1.73 29.03
C PRO A 390 25.42 -0.37 28.35
N ARG A 391 26.00 0.69 28.91
CA ARG A 391 25.92 2.05 28.35
C ARG A 391 26.41 2.14 26.91
N GLU A 392 27.38 1.33 26.53
CA GLU A 392 27.94 1.22 25.18
C GLU A 392 27.01 0.51 24.18
N ASN A 393 25.95 -0.15 24.66
CA ASN A 393 24.87 -0.68 23.83
C ASN A 393 23.76 0.34 23.59
N LEU A 394 23.66 1.38 24.44
CA LEU A 394 22.84 2.52 24.08
C LEU A 394 23.50 3.16 22.85
N LEU A 395 22.71 3.22 21.78
CA LEU A 395 23.04 4.02 20.61
C LEU A 395 22.87 5.49 21.05
N ASN A 396 23.94 6.05 21.61
CA ASN A 396 24.00 7.35 22.28
C ASN A 396 23.91 8.55 21.31
N GLY A 397 23.11 8.40 20.24
CA GLY A 397 22.77 9.44 19.27
C GLY A 397 21.32 9.89 19.33
N VAL A 398 20.49 9.32 20.23
CA VAL A 398 19.07 9.66 20.52
C VAL A 398 18.21 9.73 19.25
N ALA A 399 17.44 8.68 18.92
CA ALA A 399 16.56 8.62 17.73
C ALA A 399 15.75 9.92 17.51
N ASP A 400 15.38 10.36 16.32
CA ASP A 400 15.40 9.82 14.95
C ASP A 400 15.38 11.05 14.02
N VAL A 401 15.31 10.85 12.70
CA VAL A 401 15.23 11.94 11.73
C VAL A 401 16.59 12.62 11.55
N LEU A 402 17.04 12.75 10.29
CA LEU A 402 18.15 13.69 9.97
C LEU A 402 17.79 15.05 10.60
N PRO A 403 18.74 15.95 10.92
CA PRO A 403 18.48 17.16 11.73
C PRO A 403 17.31 18.09 11.31
N ASP A 404 16.59 17.77 10.23
CA ASP A 404 15.58 18.51 9.49
C ASP A 404 14.23 17.79 9.18
N GLY A 405 13.97 16.51 9.48
CA GLY A 405 12.60 15.94 9.32
C GLY A 405 12.41 14.58 8.62
N ARG A 406 13.44 13.98 8.00
CA ARG A 406 13.33 12.90 6.99
C ARG A 406 13.16 11.43 7.30
N TYR A 407 12.36 10.80 6.42
CA TYR A 407 12.20 9.36 6.13
C TYR A 407 12.45 9.03 4.63
N VAL A 408 12.94 7.83 4.23
CA VAL A 408 13.15 7.41 2.80
C VAL A 408 12.96 5.90 2.55
N ALA A 409 12.14 5.51 1.55
CA ALA A 409 12.26 4.29 0.72
C ALA A 409 11.32 4.27 -0.52
N LYS A 410 11.79 3.71 -1.68
CA LYS A 410 11.05 2.91 -2.72
C LYS A 410 11.91 2.74 -3.99
N ILE A 411 12.13 1.58 -4.64
CA ILE A 411 11.58 0.20 -4.68
C ILE A 411 10.59 -0.05 -5.86
N LYS A 412 10.90 -1.00 -6.78
CA LYS A 412 10.05 -1.42 -7.92
C LYS A 412 8.67 -1.78 -7.40
N ASP A 413 7.69 -1.46 -8.22
CA ASP A 413 6.42 -1.07 -7.68
C ASP A 413 5.32 -2.10 -8.00
N PRO A 414 4.55 -2.56 -6.98
CA PRO A 414 3.33 -3.34 -7.20
C PRO A 414 2.38 -2.74 -8.27
N ARG A 415 2.41 -1.41 -8.48
CA ARG A 415 1.73 -0.70 -9.57
C ARG A 415 2.10 -1.24 -10.94
N GLU A 416 3.39 -1.37 -11.23
CA GLU A 416 3.92 -1.76 -12.55
C GLU A 416 3.52 -3.21 -12.87
N VAL A 417 3.65 -4.11 -11.89
CA VAL A 417 3.20 -5.51 -12.02
C VAL A 417 1.70 -5.59 -12.26
N SER A 418 0.90 -4.86 -11.47
CA SER A 418 -0.56 -4.90 -11.59
C SER A 418 -1.06 -4.31 -12.91
N LEU A 419 -0.46 -3.21 -13.38
CA LEU A 419 -0.76 -2.62 -14.67
C LEU A 419 -0.36 -3.55 -15.81
N ALA A 420 0.81 -4.21 -15.74
CA ALA A 420 1.22 -5.20 -16.73
C ALA A 420 0.24 -6.37 -16.83
N ILE A 421 -0.19 -6.91 -15.68
CA ILE A 421 -1.19 -7.99 -15.64
C ILE A 421 -2.52 -7.51 -16.23
N ALA A 422 -3.06 -6.39 -15.75
CA ALA A 422 -4.39 -5.92 -16.15
C ALA A 422 -4.45 -5.49 -17.61
N ILE A 423 -3.42 -4.81 -18.13
CA ILE A 423 -3.37 -4.38 -19.53
C ILE A 423 -3.21 -5.58 -20.45
N ARG A 424 -2.30 -6.53 -20.16
CA ARG A 424 -2.15 -7.76 -20.98
C ARG A 424 -3.41 -8.60 -20.98
N TYR A 425 -4.09 -8.71 -19.84
CA TYR A 425 -5.40 -9.36 -19.77
C TYR A 425 -6.44 -8.62 -20.60
N ALA A 426 -6.51 -7.29 -20.52
CA ALA A 426 -7.46 -6.49 -21.29
C ALA A 426 -7.20 -6.51 -22.81
N LEU A 427 -5.95 -6.78 -23.21
CA LEU A 427 -5.52 -6.96 -24.61
C LEU A 427 -5.83 -8.34 -25.19
N SER A 428 -6.23 -9.31 -24.37
CA SER A 428 -6.52 -10.68 -24.80
C SER A 428 -7.92 -11.15 -24.41
N ARG A 429 -8.56 -10.50 -23.43
CA ARG A 429 -9.91 -10.80 -23.00
C ARG A 429 -10.92 -10.05 -23.86
N ARG A 430 -11.88 -10.80 -24.40
CA ARG A 430 -13.05 -10.26 -25.07
C ARG A 430 -14.29 -10.33 -24.18
N ALA A 431 -15.19 -9.37 -24.32
CA ALA A 431 -16.50 -9.39 -23.69
C ALA A 431 -17.44 -8.44 -24.42
N PHE A 432 -18.67 -8.87 -24.69
CA PHE A 432 -19.72 -8.12 -25.39
C PHE A 432 -19.35 -7.75 -26.82
N SER A 433 -20.36 -7.71 -27.71
CA SER A 433 -20.16 -7.17 -29.05
C SER A 433 -20.60 -5.72 -29.14
N VAL A 434 -19.85 -4.92 -29.90
CA VAL A 434 -20.20 -3.51 -30.20
C VAL A 434 -21.33 -3.43 -31.23
N THR A 435 -21.51 -4.47 -32.05
CA THR A 435 -22.59 -4.56 -33.03
C THR A 435 -23.48 -5.78 -32.75
N PRO A 436 -24.79 -5.72 -33.09
CA PRO A 436 -25.63 -6.91 -33.02
C PRO A 436 -25.01 -8.07 -33.83
N ASN A 437 -24.77 -9.21 -33.18
CA ASN A 437 -24.15 -10.41 -33.76
C ASN A 437 -22.70 -10.25 -34.26
N GLY A 438 -21.99 -9.16 -33.91
CA GLY A 438 -20.56 -9.03 -34.20
C GLY A 438 -19.69 -9.87 -33.26
N PRO A 439 -18.37 -9.98 -33.54
CA PRO A 439 -17.45 -10.57 -32.58
C PRO A 439 -17.39 -9.74 -31.30
N GLU A 440 -17.03 -10.37 -30.19
CA GLU A 440 -16.76 -9.64 -28.96
C GLU A 440 -15.51 -8.75 -29.11
N ALA A 441 -15.54 -7.54 -28.54
CA ALA A 441 -14.40 -6.63 -28.57
C ALA A 441 -13.43 -6.91 -27.42
N LEU A 442 -12.15 -6.57 -27.61
CA LEU A 442 -11.17 -6.62 -26.51
C LEU A 442 -11.56 -5.62 -25.43
N LEU A 443 -11.31 -5.95 -24.16
CA LEU A 443 -11.61 -5.04 -23.06
C LEU A 443 -10.90 -3.69 -23.25
N LEU A 444 -9.64 -3.67 -23.70
CA LEU A 444 -8.90 -2.43 -23.90
C LEU A 444 -9.34 -1.60 -25.13
N ASP A 445 -10.21 -2.14 -26.00
CA ASP A 445 -10.80 -1.38 -27.11
C ASP A 445 -11.97 -0.49 -26.64
N TYR A 446 -12.53 -0.74 -25.46
CA TYR A 446 -13.55 0.12 -24.87
C TYR A 446 -12.94 1.41 -24.30
N PRO A 447 -13.41 2.60 -24.71
CA PRO A 447 -12.93 3.87 -24.14
C PRO A 447 -13.08 3.95 -22.61
N SER A 448 -14.13 3.33 -22.07
CA SER A 448 -14.35 3.24 -20.62
C SER A 448 -13.26 2.43 -19.92
N HIS A 449 -12.76 1.36 -20.53
CA HIS A 449 -11.69 0.54 -19.96
C HIS A 449 -10.32 1.23 -20.11
N GLN A 450 -10.09 1.91 -21.23
CA GLN A 450 -8.91 2.75 -21.44
C GLN A 450 -8.81 3.85 -20.38
N ARG A 451 -9.90 4.57 -20.12
CA ARG A 451 -9.95 5.63 -19.10
C ARG A 451 -9.65 5.14 -17.68
N ARG A 452 -9.90 3.86 -17.40
CA ARG A 452 -9.56 3.25 -16.10
C ARG A 452 -8.06 2.99 -15.95
N LEU A 453 -7.42 2.43 -16.98
CA LEU A 453 -6.04 1.93 -16.87
C LEU A 453 -4.97 2.89 -17.41
N LEU A 454 -5.21 3.54 -18.55
CA LEU A 454 -4.19 4.30 -19.28
C LEU A 454 -3.74 5.58 -18.54
N PRO A 455 -4.62 6.36 -17.89
CA PRO A 455 -4.18 7.47 -17.05
C PRO A 455 -3.36 7.02 -15.84
N LEU A 456 -3.66 5.84 -15.28
CA LEU A 456 -2.89 5.27 -14.17
C LEU A 456 -1.52 4.78 -14.63
N LEU A 457 -1.43 4.22 -15.84
CA LEU A 457 -0.18 3.88 -16.50
C LEU A 457 0.70 5.13 -16.68
N ALA A 458 0.18 6.17 -17.33
CA ALA A 458 0.92 7.41 -17.56
C ALA A 458 1.40 8.07 -16.25
N LYS A 459 0.53 8.11 -15.22
CA LYS A 459 0.91 8.64 -13.90
C LYS A 459 1.96 7.78 -13.20
N THR A 460 1.97 6.47 -13.42
CA THR A 460 3.00 5.57 -12.88
C THR A 460 4.37 5.88 -13.49
N TYR A 461 4.46 6.05 -14.81
CA TYR A 461 5.69 6.49 -15.49
C TYR A 461 6.23 7.81 -14.92
N ALA A 462 5.36 8.82 -14.84
CA ALA A 462 5.75 10.14 -14.32
C ALA A 462 6.30 10.05 -12.88
N MET A 463 5.65 9.24 -12.04
CA MET A 463 6.11 9.00 -10.67
C MET A 463 7.40 8.17 -10.60
N THR A 464 7.63 7.26 -11.53
CA THR A 464 8.89 6.50 -11.62
C THR A 464 10.06 7.44 -11.92
N PHE A 465 9.90 8.40 -12.85
CA PHE A 465 10.92 9.42 -13.10
C PHE A 465 11.21 10.30 -11.87
N ALA A 466 10.15 10.80 -11.23
CA ALA A 466 10.29 11.60 -10.01
C ALA A 466 10.95 10.80 -8.87
N GLY A 467 10.63 9.50 -8.74
CA GLY A 467 11.27 8.59 -7.79
C GLY A 467 12.76 8.36 -8.10
N ASN A 468 13.12 8.17 -9.36
CA ASN A 468 14.51 8.02 -9.80
C ASN A 468 15.33 9.28 -9.53
N TRP A 469 14.77 10.46 -9.82
CA TRP A 469 15.38 11.73 -9.47
C TRP A 469 15.63 11.82 -7.95
N LEU A 470 14.63 11.49 -7.12
CA LEU A 470 14.77 11.54 -5.67
C LEU A 470 15.83 10.56 -5.15
N LYS A 471 15.92 9.36 -5.72
CA LYS A 471 16.97 8.37 -5.39
C LYS A 471 18.36 8.96 -5.64
N VAL A 472 18.60 9.52 -6.83
CA VAL A 472 19.88 10.16 -7.17
C VAL A 472 20.15 11.36 -6.27
N PHE A 473 19.17 12.25 -6.10
CA PHE A 473 19.30 13.45 -5.26
C PHE A 473 19.60 13.08 -3.80
N PHE A 474 18.99 12.02 -3.28
CA PHE A 474 19.28 11.49 -1.95
C PHE A 474 20.74 11.02 -1.85
N THR A 475 21.26 10.28 -2.83
CA THR A 475 22.64 9.78 -2.76
C THR A 475 23.70 10.87 -2.86
N LYS A 476 23.37 11.99 -3.51
CA LYS A 476 24.27 13.15 -3.70
C LYS A 476 23.98 14.31 -2.74
N ARG A 477 23.18 14.07 -1.71
CA ARG A 477 22.71 15.12 -0.80
C ARG A 477 23.86 15.75 -0.01
N GLU A 478 23.76 17.05 0.22
CA GLU A 478 24.66 17.83 1.06
C GLU A 478 23.86 18.43 2.23
N PRO A 479 24.48 18.79 3.37
CA PRO A 479 23.77 19.27 4.56
C PRO A 479 22.72 20.36 4.31
N GLN A 480 22.94 21.25 3.34
CA GLN A 480 21.98 22.30 2.98
C GLN A 480 20.79 21.80 2.14
N SER A 481 20.94 20.71 1.38
CA SER A 481 19.86 20.13 0.56
C SER A 481 18.96 19.18 1.36
N TYR A 482 19.29 18.99 2.63
CA TYR A 482 18.61 18.08 3.54
C TYR A 482 17.12 18.36 3.60
N LYS A 483 16.73 19.57 4.03
CA LYS A 483 15.32 19.96 4.15
C LYS A 483 14.56 19.81 2.83
N THR A 484 15.23 19.98 1.71
CA THR A 484 14.66 19.83 0.36
C THR A 484 14.35 18.38 0.04
N VAL A 485 15.33 17.49 0.19
CA VAL A 485 15.11 16.03 0.07
C VAL A 485 13.96 15.59 0.99
N HIS A 486 13.78 16.26 2.14
CA HIS A 486 12.73 15.91 3.11
C HIS A 486 11.35 16.09 2.56
N ILE A 487 11.10 17.32 2.17
CA ILE A 487 9.80 17.73 1.68
C ILE A 487 9.43 16.90 0.45
N PHE A 488 10.39 16.65 -0.44
CA PHE A 488 10.15 15.78 -1.59
C PHE A 488 9.86 14.33 -1.20
N SER A 489 10.62 13.74 -0.28
CA SER A 489 10.40 12.36 0.16
C SER A 489 9.02 12.18 0.80
N VAL A 490 8.63 13.08 1.70
CA VAL A 490 7.33 13.04 2.37
C VAL A 490 6.18 13.26 1.40
N ALA A 491 6.29 14.26 0.53
CA ALA A 491 5.32 14.55 -0.51
C ALA A 491 5.13 13.33 -1.44
N PHE A 492 6.22 12.77 -1.94
CA PHE A 492 6.20 11.64 -2.87
C PHE A 492 5.67 10.39 -2.17
N LYS A 493 6.09 10.09 -0.92
CA LYS A 493 5.59 8.95 -0.16
C LYS A 493 4.07 8.96 -0.06
N ALA A 494 3.48 10.08 0.40
CA ALA A 494 2.03 10.17 0.59
C ALA A 494 1.26 10.05 -0.74
N ILE A 495 1.65 10.84 -1.75
CA ILE A 495 0.93 10.88 -3.03
C ILE A 495 1.15 9.60 -3.85
N PHE A 496 2.34 9.01 -3.82
CA PHE A 496 2.64 7.79 -4.60
C PHE A 496 1.97 6.58 -3.97
N SER A 497 1.87 6.49 -2.64
CA SER A 497 1.18 5.39 -1.98
C SER A 497 -0.34 5.43 -2.17
N TRP A 498 -0.97 6.62 -2.14
CA TRP A 498 -2.38 6.74 -2.54
C TRP A 498 -2.60 6.40 -4.01
N HIS A 499 -1.71 6.85 -4.90
CA HIS A 499 -1.77 6.46 -6.32
C HIS A 499 -1.58 4.95 -6.50
N SER A 500 -0.70 4.34 -5.71
CA SER A 500 -0.49 2.89 -5.69
C SER A 500 -1.78 2.16 -5.34
N MET A 501 -2.42 2.49 -4.22
CA MET A 501 -3.65 1.81 -3.80
C MET A 501 -4.78 1.97 -4.82
N ARG A 502 -4.95 3.15 -5.40
CA ARG A 502 -5.91 3.36 -6.49
C ARG A 502 -5.59 2.48 -7.70
N THR A 503 -4.32 2.43 -8.10
CA THR A 503 -3.87 1.65 -9.26
C THR A 503 -4.09 0.16 -9.08
N LEU A 504 -3.68 -0.38 -7.93
CA LEU A 504 -3.84 -1.79 -7.59
C LEU A 504 -5.32 -2.19 -7.57
N GLN A 505 -6.16 -1.39 -6.91
CA GLN A 505 -7.60 -1.65 -6.83
C GLN A 505 -8.26 -1.61 -8.21
N GLU A 506 -7.94 -0.61 -9.03
CA GLU A 506 -8.49 -0.51 -10.40
C GLU A 506 -8.03 -1.67 -11.29
N CYS A 507 -6.75 -2.08 -11.21
CA CYS A 507 -6.26 -3.24 -11.95
C CYS A 507 -7.01 -4.53 -11.55
N ARG A 508 -7.24 -4.74 -10.25
CA ARG A 508 -8.02 -5.87 -9.72
C ARG A 508 -9.44 -5.86 -10.30
N GLU A 509 -10.12 -4.72 -10.26
CA GLU A 509 -11.49 -4.58 -10.75
C GLU A 509 -11.60 -4.66 -12.28
N ALA A 510 -10.60 -4.17 -13.00
CA ALA A 510 -10.53 -4.25 -14.47
C ALA A 510 -10.42 -5.71 -14.94
N CYS A 511 -9.80 -6.58 -14.15
CA CYS A 511 -9.72 -8.03 -14.41
C CYS A 511 -10.99 -8.81 -13.98
N GLY A 512 -12.00 -8.16 -13.41
CA GLY A 512 -13.24 -8.79 -12.95
C GLY A 512 -12.98 -9.91 -11.93
N ALA A 513 -13.73 -11.02 -12.03
CA ALA A 513 -13.60 -12.15 -11.11
C ALA A 513 -12.20 -12.81 -11.16
N GLN A 514 -11.49 -12.72 -12.29
CA GLN A 514 -10.12 -13.23 -12.38
C GLN A 514 -9.16 -12.47 -11.46
N GLY A 515 -9.38 -11.16 -11.26
CA GLY A 515 -8.60 -10.34 -10.34
C GLY A 515 -8.75 -10.74 -8.86
N MET A 516 -9.77 -11.52 -8.50
CA MET A 516 -9.99 -12.04 -7.15
C MET A 516 -9.21 -13.33 -6.86
N LYS A 517 -8.74 -14.03 -7.89
CA LYS A 517 -8.01 -15.29 -7.69
C LYS A 517 -6.61 -14.99 -7.15
N ALA A 518 -6.25 -15.63 -6.04
CA ALA A 518 -4.97 -15.40 -5.38
C ALA A 518 -3.77 -15.66 -6.30
N HIS A 519 -3.86 -16.69 -7.17
CA HIS A 519 -2.82 -17.01 -8.16
C HIS A 519 -2.62 -15.91 -9.23
N ASN A 520 -3.56 -14.95 -9.35
CA ASN A 520 -3.43 -13.80 -10.23
C ASN A 520 -2.86 -12.56 -9.54
N ARG A 521 -2.48 -12.67 -8.26
CA ARG A 521 -1.74 -11.69 -7.44
C ARG A 521 -2.43 -10.35 -7.15
N LEU A 522 -3.33 -9.87 -8.00
CA LEU A 522 -3.91 -8.52 -7.90
C LEU A 522 -4.59 -8.26 -6.54
N GLY A 523 -5.44 -9.18 -6.08
CA GLY A 523 -6.07 -9.06 -4.75
C GLY A 523 -5.08 -9.11 -3.59
N LEU A 524 -4.01 -9.91 -3.72
CA LEU A 524 -2.95 -9.98 -2.71
C LEU A 524 -2.16 -8.67 -2.65
N MET A 525 -1.75 -8.13 -3.81
CA MET A 525 -0.99 -6.88 -3.88
C MET A 525 -1.75 -5.71 -3.26
N VAL A 526 -3.08 -5.65 -3.43
CA VAL A 526 -3.93 -4.67 -2.74
C VAL A 526 -3.80 -4.85 -1.22
N ALA A 527 -4.04 -6.06 -0.72
CA ALA A 527 -4.02 -6.34 0.72
C ALA A 527 -2.66 -6.07 1.38
N GLU A 528 -1.56 -6.38 0.67
CA GLU A 528 -0.20 -6.20 1.19
C GLU A 528 0.28 -4.75 1.10
N SER A 529 -0.19 -3.98 0.12
CA SER A 529 0.24 -2.59 -0.09
C SER A 529 -0.50 -1.60 0.81
N ASP A 530 -1.65 -1.97 1.38
CA ASP A 530 -2.49 -1.08 2.20
C ASP A 530 -1.73 -0.48 3.40
N GLY A 531 -0.83 -1.27 4.01
CA GLY A 531 0.03 -0.81 5.10
C GLY A 531 0.88 0.43 4.74
N GLN A 532 1.23 0.62 3.46
CA GLN A 532 2.04 1.75 2.98
C GLN A 532 1.38 3.11 3.21
N LEU A 533 0.06 3.15 3.37
CA LEU A 533 -0.67 4.37 3.68
C LEU A 533 -0.38 4.87 5.11
N THR A 534 0.05 3.96 5.99
CA THR A 534 0.13 4.18 7.44
C THR A 534 1.57 4.17 7.94
N TYR A 535 2.36 3.15 7.58
CA TYR A 535 3.72 3.05 8.08
C TYR A 535 4.60 4.16 7.49
N GLU A 536 5.68 4.47 8.20
CA GLU A 536 6.70 5.44 7.75
C GLU A 536 6.13 6.86 7.59
N GLY A 537 5.19 7.18 8.48
CA GLY A 537 4.41 8.40 8.53
C GLY A 537 3.01 8.21 7.92
N ASP A 538 1.97 8.46 8.71
CA ASP A 538 0.59 8.50 8.21
C ASP A 538 0.49 9.54 7.07
N ASN A 539 -0.12 9.14 5.95
CA ASN A 539 -0.17 10.00 4.78
C ASN A 539 -0.84 11.35 5.04
N ASN A 540 -1.84 11.44 5.92
CA ASN A 540 -2.52 12.70 6.24
C ASN A 540 -1.64 13.62 7.10
N LEU A 541 -0.86 13.06 8.02
CA LEU A 541 0.15 13.81 8.78
C LEU A 541 1.30 14.29 7.90
N LEU A 542 1.70 13.46 6.92
CA LEU A 542 2.77 13.79 5.98
C LEU A 542 2.39 14.97 5.05
N ILE A 543 1.18 14.96 4.47
CA ILE A 543 0.73 16.11 3.66
C ILE A 543 0.57 17.39 4.50
N LEU A 544 0.20 17.27 5.78
CA LEU A 544 0.16 18.39 6.70
C LEU A 544 1.58 18.96 6.91
N GLN A 545 2.59 18.10 7.09
CA GLN A 545 3.99 18.51 7.24
C GLN A 545 4.48 19.28 6.02
N VAL A 546 4.19 18.79 4.81
CA VAL A 546 4.55 19.48 3.55
C VAL A 546 3.97 20.89 3.54
N SER A 547 2.65 21.01 3.70
CA SER A 547 1.96 22.30 3.63
C SER A 547 2.37 23.26 4.75
N LYS A 548 2.64 22.78 5.97
CA LYS A 548 3.19 23.59 7.07
C LYS A 548 4.53 24.23 6.71
N ILE A 549 5.40 23.47 6.03
CA ILE A 549 6.73 23.97 5.63
C ILE A 549 6.62 24.94 4.45
N LEU A 550 5.78 24.65 3.45
CA LEU A 550 5.52 25.58 2.35
C LEU A 550 4.96 26.91 2.87
N LEU A 551 3.99 26.87 3.78
CA LEU A 551 3.45 28.07 4.43
C LEU A 551 4.52 28.84 5.20
N SER A 552 5.38 28.14 5.93
CA SER A 552 6.43 28.78 6.72
C SER A 552 7.46 29.50 5.84
N GLU A 553 7.88 28.89 4.72
CA GLU A 553 8.77 29.58 3.77
C GLU A 553 8.08 30.75 3.08
N PHE A 554 6.82 30.58 2.67
CA PHE A 554 6.03 31.63 2.05
C PHE A 554 5.88 32.86 2.96
N LEU A 555 5.51 32.65 4.23
CA LEU A 555 5.38 33.73 5.20
C LEU A 555 6.73 34.36 5.55
N ALA A 556 7.81 33.58 5.67
CA ALA A 556 9.15 34.12 5.91
C ALA A 556 9.63 34.98 4.73
N ALA A 557 9.43 34.51 3.49
CA ALA A 557 9.73 35.26 2.29
C ALA A 557 8.99 36.61 2.25
N LYS A 558 7.68 36.58 2.49
CA LYS A 558 6.84 37.78 2.55
C LYS A 558 7.24 38.74 3.67
N LYS A 559 7.56 38.23 4.86
CA LYS A 559 7.98 39.05 6.01
C LYS A 559 9.30 39.78 5.77
N HIS A 560 10.24 39.11 5.11
CA HIS A 560 11.59 39.64 4.87
C HIS A 560 11.76 40.27 3.49
N ASN A 561 10.69 40.38 2.70
CA ASN A 561 10.71 40.86 1.32
C ASN A 561 11.81 40.20 0.46
N ARG A 562 12.00 38.89 0.64
CA ARG A 562 13.01 38.10 -0.07
C ARG A 562 12.33 37.17 -1.08
N PRO A 563 12.97 36.87 -2.23
CA PRO A 563 12.43 35.90 -3.17
C PRO A 563 12.41 34.48 -2.55
N LEU A 564 11.46 33.66 -3.01
CA LEU A 564 11.42 32.22 -2.71
C LEU A 564 12.49 31.50 -3.53
N GLN A 565 13.26 30.60 -2.89
CA GLN A 565 14.44 29.97 -3.49
C GLN A 565 14.55 28.46 -3.20
N VAL A 566 13.50 27.86 -2.66
CA VAL A 566 13.51 26.46 -2.24
C VAL A 566 12.21 25.75 -2.60
N PHE A 567 12.30 24.42 -2.66
CA PHE A 567 11.18 23.48 -2.89
C PHE A 567 10.48 23.63 -4.25
N GLY A 568 11.05 24.35 -5.22
CA GLY A 568 10.35 24.60 -6.47
C GLY A 568 9.32 25.73 -6.37
N LEU A 569 9.33 26.53 -5.29
CA LEU A 569 8.46 27.70 -5.12
C LEU A 569 8.98 28.95 -5.85
N GLU A 570 10.09 28.86 -6.58
CA GLU A 570 10.72 29.97 -7.30
C GLU A 570 9.78 30.60 -8.32
N HIS A 571 8.88 29.81 -8.91
CA HIS A 571 7.87 30.33 -9.85
C HIS A 571 6.98 31.40 -9.21
N MET A 572 6.82 31.42 -7.88
CA MET A 572 6.03 32.43 -7.19
C MET A 572 6.63 33.83 -7.26
N ASN A 573 7.92 33.95 -7.59
CA ASN A 573 8.57 35.23 -7.83
C ASN A 573 8.24 35.80 -9.22
N GLU A 574 7.70 34.96 -10.12
CA GLU A 574 7.34 35.33 -11.48
C GLU A 574 5.87 35.81 -11.55
N PRO A 575 5.49 36.56 -12.60
CA PRO A 575 4.09 36.90 -12.85
C PRO A 575 3.17 35.68 -12.83
N SER A 576 1.92 35.88 -12.40
CA SER A 576 0.94 34.78 -12.36
C SER A 576 0.66 34.26 -13.77
N PRO A 577 0.71 32.94 -14.00
CA PRO A 577 0.30 32.38 -15.27
C PRO A 577 -1.15 32.75 -15.58
N ILE A 578 -1.42 33.06 -16.86
CA ILE A 578 -2.76 33.39 -17.35
C ILE A 578 -3.23 32.21 -18.20
N ILE A 579 -4.37 31.64 -17.82
CA ILE A 579 -5.02 30.58 -18.60
C ILE A 579 -5.82 31.22 -19.74
N PRO A 580 -5.62 30.80 -21.00
CA PRO A 580 -6.42 31.29 -22.11
C PRO A 580 -7.92 31.02 -21.88
N PRO A 581 -8.81 31.94 -22.28
CA PRO A 581 -10.25 31.76 -22.10
C PRO A 581 -10.79 30.54 -22.86
N GLN A 582 -10.18 30.19 -23.99
CA GLN A 582 -10.51 29.01 -24.79
C GLN A 582 -9.27 28.12 -24.92
N LEU A 583 -9.43 26.84 -24.59
CA LEU A 583 -8.37 25.85 -24.73
C LEU A 583 -8.54 25.04 -26.01
N SER A 584 -7.45 24.90 -26.77
CA SER A 584 -7.35 23.98 -27.91
C SER A 584 -6.58 22.73 -27.52
N SER A 585 -6.68 21.67 -28.34
CA SER A 585 -5.85 20.46 -28.18
C SER A 585 -4.34 20.79 -28.19
N SER A 586 -3.89 21.70 -29.05
CA SER A 586 -2.48 22.13 -29.10
C SER A 586 -2.02 22.84 -27.82
N ILE A 587 -2.87 23.68 -27.22
CA ILE A 587 -2.57 24.34 -25.94
C ILE A 587 -2.50 23.30 -24.82
N LEU A 588 -3.50 22.41 -24.75
CA LEU A 588 -3.57 21.38 -23.71
C LEU A 588 -2.35 20.45 -23.73
N ARG A 589 -1.86 20.09 -24.92
CA ARG A 589 -0.68 19.22 -25.10
C ARG A 589 0.66 19.92 -24.90
N SER A 590 0.68 21.23 -24.70
CA SER A 590 1.91 21.97 -24.42
C SER A 590 2.39 21.74 -22.98
N SER A 591 3.62 21.26 -22.81
CA SER A 591 4.28 21.14 -21.51
C SER A 591 4.33 22.49 -20.77
N GLN A 592 4.56 23.58 -21.51
CA GLN A 592 4.56 24.94 -20.98
C GLN A 592 3.19 25.33 -20.41
N PHE A 593 2.10 24.96 -21.08
CA PHE A 593 0.75 25.21 -20.56
C PHE A 593 0.45 24.34 -19.33
N GLN A 594 0.77 23.06 -19.39
CA GLN A 594 0.51 22.12 -18.30
C GLN A 594 1.24 22.54 -17.01
N ILE A 595 2.52 22.93 -17.11
CA ILE A 595 3.28 23.40 -15.95
C ILE A 595 2.75 24.74 -15.44
N ALA A 596 2.37 25.66 -16.34
CA ALA A 596 1.76 26.93 -15.99
C ALA A 596 0.44 26.75 -15.22
N ALA A 597 -0.42 25.81 -15.66
CA ALA A 597 -1.67 25.49 -14.98
C ALA A 597 -1.43 24.92 -13.57
N LEU A 598 -0.47 24.01 -13.39
CA LEU A 598 -0.15 23.47 -12.07
C LEU A 598 0.52 24.49 -11.14
N ARG A 599 1.37 25.38 -11.68
CA ARG A 599 1.95 26.52 -10.96
C ARG A 599 0.88 27.47 -10.46
N LEU A 600 -0.13 27.78 -11.31
CA LEU A 600 -1.26 28.61 -10.92
C LEU A 600 -2.06 27.99 -9.77
N ARG A 601 -2.38 26.69 -9.87
CA ARG A 601 -3.11 25.95 -8.82
C ARG A 601 -2.36 25.95 -7.49
N GLU A 602 -1.07 25.62 -7.49
CA GLU A 602 -0.25 25.61 -6.26
C GLU A 602 -0.15 27.01 -5.64
N ARG A 603 0.04 28.05 -6.48
CA ARG A 603 0.08 29.45 -6.05
C ARG A 603 -1.20 29.87 -5.36
N ASP A 604 -2.36 29.67 -6.00
CA ASP A 604 -3.67 30.03 -5.45
C ASP A 604 -3.93 29.31 -4.11
N LEU A 605 -3.70 28.00 -4.06
CA LEU A 605 -3.90 27.21 -2.85
C LEU A 605 -3.00 27.67 -1.69
N LEU A 606 -1.74 28.02 -1.96
CA LEU A 606 -0.84 28.54 -0.93
C LEU A 606 -1.28 29.90 -0.41
N HIS A 607 -1.72 30.81 -1.28
CA HIS A 607 -2.27 32.10 -0.88
C HIS A 607 -3.55 31.96 -0.05
N ARG A 608 -4.47 31.09 -0.46
CA ARG A 608 -5.70 30.80 0.30
C ARG A 608 -5.38 30.20 1.65
N PHE A 609 -4.47 29.22 1.68
CA PHE A 609 -4.08 28.57 2.93
C PHE A 609 -3.48 29.58 3.91
N ALA A 610 -2.56 30.44 3.45
CA ALA A 610 -2.01 31.51 4.28
C ALA A 610 -3.08 32.49 4.78
N SER A 611 -4.05 32.83 3.93
CA SER A 611 -5.12 33.76 4.28
C SER A 611 -6.09 33.17 5.31
N GLU A 612 -6.48 31.90 5.14
CA GLU A 612 -7.40 31.21 6.04
C GLU A 612 -6.75 30.95 7.41
N VAL A 613 -5.48 30.54 7.44
CA VAL A 613 -4.71 30.42 8.68
C VAL A 613 -4.66 31.77 9.40
N SER A 614 -4.39 32.86 8.68
CA SER A 614 -4.38 34.20 9.26
C SER A 614 -5.75 34.59 9.82
N LEU A 615 -6.84 34.26 9.12
CA LEU A 615 -8.21 34.52 9.56
C LEU A 615 -8.55 33.78 10.86
N HIS A 616 -8.15 32.52 10.99
CA HIS A 616 -8.34 31.76 12.23
C HIS A 616 -7.50 32.32 13.38
N GLN A 617 -6.26 32.71 13.13
CA GLN A 617 -5.43 33.35 14.16
C GLN A 617 -6.01 34.69 14.63
N LEU A 618 -6.61 35.49 13.73
CA LEU A 618 -7.33 36.71 14.09
C LEU A 618 -8.58 36.45 14.95
N ARG A 619 -9.14 35.24 14.90
CA ARG A 619 -10.27 34.80 15.75
C ARG A 619 -9.82 34.24 17.10
N GLY A 620 -8.52 34.30 17.41
CA GLY A 620 -7.96 33.86 18.69
C GLY A 620 -7.40 32.44 18.70
N GLU A 621 -7.43 31.73 17.56
CA GLU A 621 -6.85 30.39 17.46
C GLU A 621 -5.32 30.44 17.52
N THR A 622 -4.71 29.45 18.18
CA THR A 622 -3.27 29.25 18.06
C THR A 622 -2.88 28.91 16.62
N LYS A 623 -1.62 29.12 16.25
CA LYS A 623 -1.13 28.81 14.89
C LYS A 623 -1.42 27.35 14.49
N ASP A 624 -1.24 26.40 15.41
CA ASP A 624 -1.48 24.99 15.12
C ASP A 624 -2.97 24.67 14.97
N GLN A 625 -3.84 25.25 15.80
CA GLN A 625 -5.30 25.13 15.63
C GLN A 625 -5.77 25.74 14.31
N ALA A 626 -5.28 26.94 13.97
CA ALA A 626 -5.61 27.61 12.71
C ALA A 626 -5.24 26.78 11.48
N ILE A 627 -4.07 26.13 11.50
CA ILE A 627 -3.63 25.21 10.44
C ILE A 627 -4.54 23.98 10.35
N ASN A 628 -4.93 23.41 11.50
CA ASN A 628 -5.82 22.25 11.54
C ASN A 628 -7.25 22.59 11.07
N LEU A 629 -7.75 23.81 11.35
CA LEU A 629 -9.06 24.26 10.88
C LEU A 629 -9.09 24.45 9.35
N ALA A 630 -7.97 24.88 8.77
CA ALA A 630 -7.78 25.01 7.33
C ALA A 630 -7.47 23.66 6.62
N TYR A 631 -8.01 22.53 7.12
CA TYR A 631 -7.55 21.20 6.73
C TYR A 631 -7.68 20.89 5.24
N HIS A 632 -8.78 21.35 4.66
CA HIS A 632 -9.10 21.09 3.27
C HIS A 632 -8.09 21.78 2.33
N LEU A 633 -7.56 22.95 2.71
CA LEU A 633 -6.57 23.68 1.92
C LEU A 633 -5.17 23.06 2.03
N TYR A 634 -4.73 22.67 3.24
CA TYR A 634 -3.40 22.07 3.35
C TYR A 634 -3.30 20.75 2.57
N LYS A 635 -4.39 19.97 2.51
CA LYS A 635 -4.43 18.72 1.76
C LYS A 635 -4.30 18.95 0.26
N GLU A 636 -5.08 19.89 -0.26
CA GLU A 636 -5.03 20.25 -1.68
C GLU A 636 -3.71 20.91 -2.08
N LEU A 637 -3.15 21.76 -1.22
CA LEU A 637 -1.85 22.39 -1.43
C LEU A 637 -0.72 21.35 -1.57
N SER A 638 -0.65 20.40 -0.65
CA SER A 638 0.38 19.34 -0.69
C SER A 638 0.25 18.49 -1.96
N LYS A 639 -0.98 18.17 -2.37
CA LYS A 639 -1.25 17.47 -3.62
C LYS A 639 -0.81 18.29 -4.84
N ALA A 640 -1.17 19.58 -4.90
CA ALA A 640 -0.81 20.48 -6.00
C ALA A 640 0.71 20.65 -6.12
N PHE A 641 1.40 20.85 -5.00
CA PHE A 641 2.86 20.87 -4.91
C PHE A 641 3.48 19.62 -5.52
N THR A 642 3.01 18.46 -5.05
CA THR A 642 3.58 17.18 -5.46
C THR A 642 3.33 16.89 -6.94
N GLU A 643 2.12 17.18 -7.43
CA GLU A 643 1.75 16.93 -8.82
C GLU A 643 2.49 17.84 -9.80
N ARG A 644 2.70 19.12 -9.46
CA ARG A 644 3.55 20.03 -10.22
C ARG A 644 4.97 19.49 -10.31
N MET A 645 5.53 19.08 -9.17
CA MET A 645 6.91 18.58 -9.12
C MET A 645 7.10 17.29 -9.90
N VAL A 646 6.14 16.36 -9.84
CA VAL A 646 6.15 15.17 -10.68
C VAL A 646 6.14 15.53 -12.15
N LEU A 647 5.27 16.45 -12.59
CA LEU A 647 5.24 16.87 -14.00
C LEU A 647 6.55 17.55 -14.43
N GLN A 648 7.09 18.45 -13.60
CA GLN A 648 8.35 19.14 -13.85
C GLN A 648 9.50 18.15 -14.07
N LEU A 649 9.64 17.16 -13.17
CA LEU A 649 10.67 16.13 -13.27
C LEU A 649 10.47 15.18 -14.45
N THR A 650 9.21 14.94 -14.85
CA THR A 650 8.89 14.21 -16.08
C THR A 650 9.35 14.98 -17.32
N ILE A 651 9.04 16.29 -17.40
CA ILE A 651 9.50 17.14 -18.52
C ILE A 651 11.03 17.19 -18.57
N GLU A 652 11.71 17.33 -17.43
CA GLU A 652 13.18 17.34 -17.38
C GLU A 652 13.79 15.98 -17.81
N ALA A 653 13.15 14.87 -17.45
CA ALA A 653 13.56 13.56 -17.94
C ALA A 653 13.33 13.41 -19.47
N GLU A 654 12.27 14.03 -19.99
CA GLU A 654 11.94 14.07 -21.42
C GLU A 654 12.76 15.08 -22.23
N GLU A 655 13.31 16.13 -21.63
CA GLU A 655 14.26 17.02 -22.31
C GLU A 655 15.56 16.27 -22.67
N GLY A 656 15.80 15.10 -22.05
CA GLY A 656 16.76 14.10 -22.51
C GLY A 656 16.24 13.17 -23.64
N ILE A 657 14.92 12.96 -23.79
CA ILE A 657 14.24 12.12 -24.80
C ILE A 657 12.75 12.54 -24.95
N SER A 658 12.31 13.01 -26.13
CA SER A 658 11.01 13.70 -26.33
C SER A 658 9.72 12.94 -25.91
N ALA A 659 8.84 13.61 -25.13
CA ALA A 659 7.37 13.80 -25.33
C ALA A 659 6.49 13.59 -24.07
N GLY A 660 5.54 14.54 -23.86
CA GLY A 660 4.88 14.90 -22.58
C GLY A 660 3.56 14.27 -22.14
N SER A 661 3.02 14.78 -21.02
CA SER A 661 1.87 14.23 -20.27
C SER A 661 0.84 15.28 -19.77
N ILE A 662 -0.46 15.07 -20.07
CA ILE A 662 -1.59 15.82 -19.46
C ILE A 662 -2.25 14.96 -18.36
N LYS A 663 -2.72 15.60 -17.27
CA LYS A 663 -3.59 14.99 -16.25
C LYS A 663 -4.91 15.74 -16.11
N GLU A 664 -6.00 15.01 -15.85
CA GLU A 664 -7.27 15.55 -15.35
C GLU A 664 -7.22 15.77 -13.83
N ASP A 665 -7.72 16.92 -13.36
CA ASP A 665 -7.96 17.16 -11.93
C ASP A 665 -9.19 18.09 -11.73
N ASP A 666 -10.21 17.58 -11.03
CA ASP A 666 -11.47 18.31 -10.75
C ASP A 666 -11.28 19.55 -9.86
N THR A 667 -10.13 19.68 -9.20
CA THR A 667 -9.80 20.87 -8.37
C THR A 667 -9.64 22.14 -9.20
N PHE A 668 -9.34 22.03 -10.50
CA PHE A 668 -9.32 23.18 -11.41
C PHE A 668 -10.70 23.82 -11.53
N LEU A 669 -11.78 23.02 -11.54
CA LEU A 669 -13.16 23.51 -11.55
C LEU A 669 -13.55 24.11 -10.19
N ARG A 670 -13.24 23.40 -9.09
CA ARG A 670 -13.65 23.80 -7.73
C ARG A 670 -13.16 25.20 -7.34
N TYR A 671 -11.95 25.58 -7.76
CA TYR A 671 -11.34 26.87 -7.43
C TYR A 671 -11.35 27.88 -8.58
N GLY A 672 -12.04 27.57 -9.69
CA GLY A 672 -12.22 28.49 -10.82
C GLY A 672 -10.98 28.67 -11.70
N HIS A 673 -10.00 27.76 -11.64
CA HIS A 673 -8.83 27.78 -12.51
C HIS A 673 -9.18 27.48 -13.98
N LEU A 674 -10.27 26.72 -14.22
CA LEU A 674 -10.84 26.45 -15.53
C LEU A 674 -12.32 26.77 -15.54
N SER A 675 -12.82 27.29 -16.66
CA SER A 675 -14.26 27.37 -16.93
C SER A 675 -14.86 25.96 -17.09
N ALA A 676 -16.18 25.83 -16.92
CA ALA A 676 -16.89 24.58 -17.16
C ALA A 676 -16.68 24.03 -18.58
N GLU A 677 -16.63 24.93 -19.56
CA GLU A 677 -16.33 24.64 -20.96
C GLU A 677 -14.90 24.09 -21.12
N ASN A 678 -13.89 24.80 -20.59
CA ASN A 678 -12.50 24.36 -20.68
C ASN A 678 -12.27 23.01 -19.97
N ALA A 679 -12.97 22.74 -18.88
CA ALA A 679 -12.90 21.42 -18.24
C ALA A 679 -13.56 20.32 -19.09
N ALA A 680 -14.62 20.62 -19.84
CA ALA A 680 -15.18 19.69 -20.81
C ALA A 680 -14.17 19.39 -21.92
N THR A 681 -13.50 20.42 -22.45
CA THR A 681 -12.43 20.27 -23.45
C THR A 681 -11.28 19.39 -22.93
N VAL A 682 -10.86 19.58 -21.68
CA VAL A 682 -9.85 18.70 -21.05
C VAL A 682 -10.33 17.25 -21.02
N ARG A 683 -11.60 17.00 -20.66
CA ARG A 683 -12.15 15.63 -20.62
C ARG A 683 -12.22 14.95 -21.97
N GLU A 684 -12.56 15.69 -23.00
CA GLU A 684 -12.52 15.21 -24.38
C GLU A 684 -11.08 14.91 -24.81
N GLU A 685 -10.13 15.78 -24.47
CA GLU A 685 -8.74 15.62 -24.85
C GLU A 685 -8.07 14.41 -24.17
N VAL A 686 -8.36 14.16 -22.89
CA VAL A 686 -7.86 12.94 -22.21
C VAL A 686 -8.43 11.67 -22.84
N THR A 687 -9.68 11.72 -23.33
CA THR A 687 -10.28 10.59 -24.04
C THR A 687 -9.56 10.33 -25.37
N LYS A 688 -9.20 11.38 -26.12
CA LYS A 688 -8.39 11.26 -27.34
C LYS A 688 -7.00 10.70 -27.06
N LEU A 689 -6.33 11.22 -26.02
CA LEU A 689 -5.01 10.72 -25.60
C LEU A 689 -5.04 9.25 -25.18
N CYS A 690 -6.11 8.80 -24.52
CA CYS A 690 -6.28 7.38 -24.21
C CYS A 690 -6.35 6.52 -25.48
N SER A 691 -7.13 6.95 -26.48
CA SER A 691 -7.20 6.27 -27.78
C SER A 691 -5.86 6.25 -28.51
N GLU A 692 -5.10 7.35 -28.46
CA GLU A 692 -3.76 7.46 -29.05
C GLU A 692 -2.72 6.60 -28.32
N LEU A 693 -2.84 6.47 -26.99
CA LEU A 693 -1.92 5.66 -26.18
C LEU A 693 -2.22 4.16 -26.26
N ARG A 694 -3.49 3.79 -26.53
CA ARG A 694 -3.96 2.40 -26.61
C ARG A 694 -3.09 1.46 -27.46
N PRO A 695 -2.68 1.81 -28.71
CA PRO A 695 -1.81 0.93 -29.51
C PRO A 695 -0.41 0.75 -28.93
N HIS A 696 0.00 1.58 -27.97
CA HIS A 696 1.31 1.52 -27.32
C HIS A 696 1.28 0.81 -25.96
N ALA A 697 0.08 0.43 -25.48
CA ALA A 697 -0.11 -0.08 -24.13
C ALA A 697 0.73 -1.33 -23.84
N LEU A 698 0.82 -2.28 -24.79
CA LEU A 698 1.64 -3.49 -24.64
C LEU A 698 3.14 -3.16 -24.53
N ALA A 699 3.63 -2.28 -25.40
CA ALA A 699 5.03 -1.87 -25.42
C ALA A 699 5.40 -1.15 -24.11
N LEU A 700 4.53 -0.27 -23.61
CA LEU A 700 4.71 0.41 -22.34
C LEU A 700 4.81 -0.59 -21.19
N VAL A 701 3.81 -1.45 -20.96
CA VAL A 701 3.90 -2.39 -19.84
C VAL A 701 5.02 -3.41 -19.96
N SER A 702 5.45 -3.74 -21.19
CA SER A 702 6.63 -4.59 -21.41
C SER A 702 7.95 -3.88 -21.07
N SER A 703 7.98 -2.55 -21.16
CA SER A 703 9.14 -1.74 -20.81
C SER A 703 9.44 -1.69 -19.32
N PHE A 704 8.52 -2.13 -18.46
CA PHE A 704 8.82 -2.34 -17.04
C PHE A 704 9.90 -3.41 -16.80
N GLY A 705 10.17 -4.26 -17.80
CA GLY A 705 11.21 -5.29 -17.73
C GLY A 705 10.94 -6.31 -16.63
N ILE A 706 9.66 -6.61 -16.38
CA ILE A 706 9.24 -7.64 -15.43
C ILE A 706 9.24 -8.97 -16.18
N PRO A 707 10.01 -9.99 -15.74
CA PRO A 707 9.98 -11.30 -16.37
C PRO A 707 8.58 -11.92 -16.29
N ASP A 708 8.20 -12.69 -17.32
CA ASP A 708 6.88 -13.34 -17.40
C ASP A 708 6.53 -14.14 -16.14
N SER A 709 7.53 -14.76 -15.51
CA SER A 709 7.36 -15.57 -14.30
C SER A 709 6.92 -14.79 -13.07
N PHE A 710 7.15 -13.48 -13.04
CA PHE A 710 6.74 -12.57 -11.98
C PHE A 710 5.34 -11.99 -12.22
N LEU A 711 4.78 -12.18 -13.42
CA LEU A 711 3.40 -11.82 -13.72
C LEU A 711 2.42 -12.93 -13.29
N ALA A 712 1.15 -12.71 -13.58
CA ALA A 712 0.07 -13.66 -13.36
C ALA A 712 -0.22 -14.48 -14.62
N PRO A 713 -0.74 -15.71 -14.49
CA PRO A 713 -1.17 -16.51 -15.64
C PRO A 713 -2.17 -15.77 -16.56
N ILE A 714 -3.05 -14.95 -15.98
CA ILE A 714 -4.02 -14.16 -16.77
C ILE A 714 -3.40 -13.07 -17.65
N ALA A 715 -2.11 -12.75 -17.46
CA ALA A 715 -1.39 -11.85 -18.35
C ALA A 715 -0.99 -12.54 -19.68
N PHE A 716 -1.22 -13.84 -19.79
CA PHE A 716 -0.89 -14.68 -20.94
C PHE A 716 -2.13 -15.48 -21.35
N ASP A 717 -1.96 -16.75 -21.76
CA ASP A 717 -3.06 -17.64 -22.14
C ASP A 717 -3.94 -17.96 -20.93
N TRP A 718 -4.85 -17.04 -20.65
CA TRP A 718 -5.78 -17.14 -19.55
C TRP A 718 -6.83 -18.21 -19.81
N VAL A 719 -7.03 -18.64 -21.05
CA VAL A 719 -7.95 -19.74 -21.38
C VAL A 719 -7.31 -21.06 -20.96
N GLU A 720 -6.07 -21.31 -21.38
CA GLU A 720 -5.30 -22.48 -20.96
C GLU A 720 -5.07 -22.48 -19.44
N ALA A 721 -4.70 -21.34 -18.84
CA ALA A 721 -4.48 -21.26 -17.40
C ALA A 721 -5.75 -21.51 -16.56
N ASN A 722 -6.94 -21.31 -17.13
CA ASN A 722 -8.21 -21.64 -16.49
C ASN A 722 -8.76 -23.00 -16.92
N SER A 723 -8.18 -23.62 -17.94
CA SER A 723 -8.58 -24.95 -18.38
C SER A 723 -8.31 -25.95 -17.27
N TRP A 724 -9.24 -26.88 -17.07
CA TRP A 724 -9.03 -28.00 -16.17
C TRP A 724 -7.86 -28.83 -16.71
N SER A 725 -6.82 -28.99 -15.89
CA SER A 725 -5.86 -30.09 -16.03
C SER A 725 -6.25 -31.22 -15.09
#